data_AF-A0A239SCR7-F1
#
_entry.id   AF-A0A239SCR7-F1
#
_cell.length_a   1.000
_cell.length_b   1.000
_cell.length_c   1.000
_cell.angle_alpha   90.00
_cell.angle_beta   90.00
_cell.angle_gamma   90.00
#
_symmetry.space_group_name_H-M   'P 1'
#
loop_
_entity.id
_entity.type
_entity.pdbx_description
1 polymer ?
#
loop_
_entity_poly.entity_id
_entity_poly.type
_entity_poly.pdbx_seq_one_letter_code
_entity_poly.pdbx_strand_id
1 'polypeptide(L)'
;MQKNHPKSNVLRQTKICMAAAAVAAAVLPAYVQAQAVPQQLAQWEISRNDRISEISNAIGDLQKNLDKARATSRFADKVDIQLAWVKTVIADAAGNEDREKSFKYLASSIADDLEIEDSLLTDAGRKQKLALSALKEKLDEASAAAEGGRQDDIDRAQKALETEVAKHARFLADSEHAFEALQREARLLRTKRDRVQSVTSEAELNGLTNTRRLRATTSNVATLGGAPTWSDKHLTNFMGADATTDTHSALGKDSILEFTRRSGEESDAIAGTSGVRDVGTLHARGSADHDVRVDGGTLNIHREIAGEGRLGVTVGKGGTLHFADGGIGVSSNAKDVTLWAGRSEKGSPEGGAIKFGEHTSAGTATIILHKGGSLYFAEGANAGVSDIDIAQGASATFHAANAAVASIQNDGTLTLEAGSKAGRADILNQSGARATFLNADLQRAELVNQGSMRLERTQGGSATLINGVDAHVDVLDSDLQQLGLANVGVVNLRGNTLADGARIEMLGGNLNISGIEAQAPGRKAEKTLSIGSLSGIGRVVTGDTKLVLGDRDEDDRFDGEIVREEVSSGGASNALRRASKSSAQVAAATGSNVVKAGTGNLTLGGDQSGVASLRIEGGSVTAAHAKALGAGTVTVTDNGAVKLASDVDGVSHIDNAGRIELGTNKLAVQKYTSKAGAEISSHVSRVGDRVAGGAIQVSEDSDFTNTAINVTVANDITLAEVQDKLGVVSVAEGKTASLGKVTIGSIVGGKTEDPTDPTTTTDLTGPTDPTGPSDPSGVITSQNVVQYLATDGNYSANERAVLASVDGVTVGDLTSGGIGGKVLSEMALQTAGSDEQRRSASLLSGESLVNNALAAQGATTAFQRGMQSRMLAGGAMFDDKTANGVSADNHGIAGWASFSGGNTSQRGDALSFDVRGIDGAIGVDKRIGSSTIVGASVGMGNQNSKAKGMPGESKINSVSVGLYGSHMNDANVFVGGGVSYTNHSVTTDRTVAARNASARLSGKTSGNTFGAFGEIGKRFDVAGFNVDPSIGLRFASTRLNAFDETNRDGAAAAGNDGLKVGAQSQTSARSVLGVRFSRDVITFDGGKVTPMMRLAYEHEFGNTQSSLTNSIYGAPRAFNVKGAKLGRDVFTADLGVDLQLKKRFNLHVGGNVSVRQGERALGGGISAKYRF
;
A
#
# COMPACT_ATOMS: atom_id res chain seq x y z
N MET A 1 23.97 -25.17 -14.47
CA MET A 1 23.03 -25.90 -15.34
C MET A 1 21.77 -26.13 -14.55
N GLN A 2 20.79 -25.28 -14.84
CA GLN A 2 19.46 -25.21 -14.27
C GLN A 2 18.60 -24.53 -15.34
N LYS A 3 17.31 -24.81 -15.27
CA LYS A 3 16.22 -24.41 -16.15
C LYS A 3 16.23 -22.93 -16.61
N ASN A 4 15.49 -22.73 -17.71
CA ASN A 4 14.51 -21.65 -17.98
C ASN A 4 14.76 -20.67 -19.14
N HIS A 5 13.81 -20.78 -20.10
CA HIS A 5 13.11 -19.72 -20.88
C HIS A 5 13.92 -18.86 -21.88
N PRO A 6 13.30 -18.05 -22.79
CA PRO A 6 11.90 -17.96 -23.28
C PRO A 6 11.84 -17.77 -24.84
N LYS A 7 10.67 -17.30 -25.35
CA LYS A 7 10.40 -16.53 -26.59
C LYS A 7 9.59 -17.34 -27.62
N SER A 8 8.64 -16.81 -28.37
CA SER A 8 8.00 -15.48 -28.50
C SER A 8 6.93 -15.63 -29.58
N ASN A 9 5.78 -14.99 -29.38
CA ASN A 9 4.85 -14.42 -30.36
C ASN A 9 4.55 -15.11 -31.71
N VAL A 10 3.30 -15.61 -31.79
CA VAL A 10 2.19 -15.09 -32.64
C VAL A 10 2.32 -15.17 -34.19
N LEU A 11 1.21 -15.64 -34.79
CA LEU A 11 0.70 -15.51 -36.18
C LEU A 11 1.21 -16.50 -37.25
N ARG A 12 0.41 -17.55 -37.54
CA ARG A 12 -0.47 -17.65 -38.73
C ARG A 12 -1.03 -19.06 -38.99
N GLN A 13 -2.34 -19.08 -39.26
CA GLN A 13 -3.02 -19.79 -40.37
C GLN A 13 -3.13 -21.33 -40.43
N THR A 14 -4.39 -21.76 -40.47
CA THR A 14 -4.95 -22.89 -41.27
C THR A 14 -6.43 -22.47 -41.47
N LYS A 15 -7.00 -22.01 -42.60
CA LYS A 15 -7.14 -22.49 -44.00
C LYS A 15 -7.47 -24.00 -44.06
N ILE A 16 -8.49 -24.55 -44.73
CA ILE A 16 -9.53 -24.11 -45.68
C ILE A 16 -10.52 -25.29 -45.78
N CYS A 17 -11.82 -25.00 -45.96
CA CYS A 17 -12.74 -25.55 -46.97
C CYS A 17 -14.08 -24.80 -46.79
N MET A 18 -14.33 -23.71 -47.53
CA MET A 18 -15.04 -23.62 -48.84
C MET A 18 -16.47 -24.21 -48.77
N ALA A 19 -17.56 -23.56 -49.17
CA ALA A 19 -17.81 -22.48 -50.16
C ALA A 19 -19.13 -21.74 -49.76
N ALA A 20 -19.26 -20.40 -49.83
CA ALA A 20 -19.52 -19.49 -50.95
C ALA A 20 -20.97 -18.93 -50.99
N ALA A 21 -21.08 -17.65 -50.59
CA ALA A 21 -21.90 -16.51 -51.05
C ALA A 21 -23.24 -16.68 -51.79
N ALA A 22 -24.29 -15.98 -51.35
CA ALA A 22 -24.74 -14.66 -51.89
C ALA A 22 -26.26 -14.37 -51.71
N VAL A 23 -26.55 -13.28 -50.97
CA VAL A 23 -27.53 -12.18 -51.15
C VAL A 23 -28.93 -12.41 -51.80
N ALA A 24 -29.95 -12.11 -50.97
CA ALA A 24 -31.26 -11.44 -51.18
C ALA A 24 -32.22 -11.82 -52.33
N ALA A 25 -33.47 -12.15 -51.96
CA ALA A 25 -34.71 -11.50 -52.45
C ALA A 25 -35.95 -12.02 -51.70
N ALA A 26 -36.92 -11.13 -51.52
CA ALA A 26 -38.21 -11.33 -50.87
C ALA A 26 -39.15 -12.26 -51.64
N VAL A 27 -39.87 -13.16 -50.94
CA VAL A 27 -41.17 -13.70 -51.37
C VAL A 27 -42.04 -14.02 -50.14
N LEU A 28 -43.27 -13.53 -50.16
CA LEU A 28 -44.38 -13.78 -49.23
C LEU A 28 -44.61 -15.29 -48.94
N PRO A 29 -44.90 -15.69 -47.69
CA PRO A 29 -45.62 -16.93 -47.44
C PRO A 29 -47.13 -16.67 -47.50
N ALA A 30 -47.78 -17.40 -48.39
CA ALA A 30 -49.21 -17.56 -48.46
C ALA A 30 -49.79 -17.85 -47.06
N TYR A 31 -50.83 -17.10 -46.70
CA TYR A 31 -51.76 -17.44 -45.63
C TYR A 31 -52.37 -18.80 -45.96
N VAL A 32 -51.89 -19.84 -45.30
CA VAL A 32 -52.63 -21.09 -45.13
C VAL A 32 -53.80 -20.76 -44.22
N GLN A 33 -55.01 -20.77 -44.76
CA GLN A 33 -56.23 -20.88 -43.97
C GLN A 33 -56.20 -22.23 -43.23
N ALA A 34 -55.54 -22.26 -42.08
CA ALA A 34 -55.95 -23.16 -41.02
C ALA A 34 -57.19 -22.52 -40.39
N GLN A 35 -58.34 -23.20 -40.50
CA GLN A 35 -59.50 -22.87 -39.69
C GLN A 35 -59.06 -22.77 -38.23
N ALA A 36 -58.96 -21.55 -37.72
CA ALA A 36 -58.83 -21.31 -36.30
C ALA A 36 -60.11 -21.84 -35.68
N VAL A 37 -60.00 -23.01 -35.05
CA VAL A 37 -60.92 -23.39 -33.97
C VAL A 37 -61.04 -22.15 -33.08
N PRO A 38 -62.25 -21.63 -32.80
CA PRO A 38 -62.38 -20.49 -31.92
C PRO A 38 -61.71 -20.85 -30.60
N GLN A 39 -60.60 -20.17 -30.27
CA GLN A 39 -60.03 -20.27 -28.94
C GLN A 39 -61.13 -19.83 -27.99
N GLN A 40 -61.57 -20.77 -27.15
CA GLN A 40 -62.55 -20.51 -26.11
C GLN A 40 -61.95 -19.42 -25.22
N LEU A 41 -62.55 -18.22 -25.25
CA LEU A 41 -62.06 -17.08 -24.48
C LEU A 41 -61.89 -17.50 -23.01
N ALA A 42 -60.77 -17.10 -22.41
CA ALA A 42 -60.56 -17.37 -20.99
C ALA A 42 -61.60 -16.59 -20.16
N GLN A 43 -61.97 -17.12 -18.99
CA GLN A 43 -63.04 -16.55 -18.16
C GLN A 43 -62.81 -15.06 -17.80
N TRP A 44 -61.55 -14.64 -17.64
CA TRP A 44 -61.19 -13.25 -17.37
C TRP A 44 -61.43 -12.33 -18.59
N GLU A 45 -61.21 -12.81 -19.82
CA GLU A 45 -61.47 -12.06 -21.06
C GLU A 45 -62.97 -11.83 -21.25
N ILE A 46 -63.78 -12.83 -20.93
CA ILE A 46 -65.26 -12.73 -20.91
C ILE A 46 -65.68 -11.64 -19.92
N SER A 47 -65.21 -11.73 -18.67
CA SER A 47 -65.54 -10.76 -17.61
C SER A 47 -65.13 -9.32 -17.96
N ARG A 48 -63.94 -9.14 -18.57
CA ARG A 48 -63.48 -7.85 -19.09
C ARG A 48 -64.40 -7.32 -20.19
N ASN A 49 -64.71 -8.16 -21.19
CA ASN A 49 -65.51 -7.76 -22.35
C ASN A 49 -66.96 -7.43 -21.96
N ASP A 50 -67.56 -8.20 -21.06
CA ASP A 50 -68.90 -7.94 -20.50
C ASP A 50 -68.94 -6.58 -19.83
N ARG A 51 -67.92 -6.27 -19.01
CA ARG A 51 -67.80 -4.98 -18.34
C ARG A 51 -67.63 -3.81 -19.33
N ILE A 52 -66.84 -3.99 -20.39
CA ILE A 52 -66.71 -2.98 -21.47
C ILE A 52 -68.04 -2.74 -22.15
N SER A 53 -68.81 -3.80 -22.41
CA SER A 53 -70.14 -3.73 -23.04
C SER A 53 -71.13 -2.99 -22.14
N GLU A 54 -71.17 -3.32 -20.84
CA GLU A 54 -71.98 -2.63 -19.83
C GLU A 54 -71.70 -1.12 -19.82
N ILE A 55 -70.42 -0.73 -19.75
CA ILE A 55 -70.03 0.70 -19.74
C ILE A 55 -70.36 1.37 -21.08
N SER A 56 -70.19 0.66 -22.20
CA SER A 56 -70.48 1.21 -23.54
C SER A 56 -71.98 1.49 -23.72
N ASN A 57 -72.83 0.60 -23.21
CA ASN A 57 -74.29 0.82 -23.19
C ASN A 57 -74.66 2.02 -22.33
N ALA A 58 -74.09 2.14 -21.12
CA ALA A 58 -74.31 3.29 -20.25
C ALA A 58 -73.86 4.63 -20.90
N ILE A 59 -72.74 4.65 -21.62
CA ILE A 59 -72.31 5.82 -22.40
C ILE A 59 -73.34 6.16 -23.49
N GLY A 60 -73.86 5.15 -24.19
CA GLY A 60 -74.88 5.33 -25.24
C GLY A 60 -76.17 5.95 -24.72
N ASP A 61 -76.66 5.50 -23.57
CA ASP A 61 -77.86 6.07 -22.94
C ASP A 61 -77.62 7.47 -22.38
N LEU A 62 -76.45 7.71 -21.78
CA LEU A 62 -76.07 9.04 -21.29
C LEU A 62 -75.93 10.05 -22.44
N GLN A 63 -75.46 9.64 -23.62
CA GLN A 63 -75.34 10.51 -24.79
C GLN A 63 -76.70 11.11 -25.20
N LYS A 64 -77.79 10.32 -25.14
CA LYS A 64 -79.15 10.81 -25.40
C LYS A 64 -79.55 11.92 -24.41
N ASN A 65 -79.23 11.74 -23.13
CA ASN A 65 -79.51 12.74 -22.09
C ASN A 65 -78.64 13.98 -22.25
N LEU A 66 -77.38 13.81 -22.64
CA LEU A 66 -76.43 14.89 -22.88
C LEU A 66 -76.87 15.78 -24.06
N ASP A 67 -77.40 15.17 -25.13
CA ASP A 67 -77.92 15.91 -26.29
C ASP A 67 -79.17 16.72 -25.92
N LYS A 68 -80.08 16.16 -25.12
CA LYS A 68 -81.24 16.88 -24.58
C LYS A 68 -80.87 18.03 -23.64
N ALA A 69 -79.88 17.80 -22.76
CA ALA A 69 -79.39 18.83 -21.84
C ALA A 69 -78.67 19.96 -22.58
N ARG A 70 -77.91 19.64 -23.64
CA ARG A 70 -77.30 20.65 -24.53
C ARG A 70 -78.35 21.50 -25.23
N ALA A 71 -79.39 20.86 -25.78
CA ALA A 71 -80.50 21.57 -26.40
C ALA A 71 -81.23 22.47 -25.39
N THR A 72 -81.45 21.97 -24.17
CA THR A 72 -82.05 22.76 -23.08
C THR A 72 -81.18 23.95 -22.67
N SER A 73 -79.86 23.78 -22.53
CA SER A 73 -78.94 24.87 -22.20
C SER A 73 -78.90 25.94 -23.30
N ARG A 74 -78.91 25.55 -24.58
CA ARG A 74 -79.03 26.52 -25.69
C ARG A 74 -80.37 27.24 -25.71
N PHE A 75 -81.45 26.53 -25.38
CA PHE A 75 -82.77 27.15 -25.21
C PHE A 75 -82.76 28.15 -24.04
N ALA A 76 -82.12 27.80 -22.92
CA ALA A 76 -81.98 28.68 -21.77
C ALA A 76 -81.15 29.94 -22.06
N ASP A 77 -80.08 29.81 -22.84
CA ASP A 77 -79.21 30.93 -23.26
C ASP A 77 -79.99 31.95 -24.11
N LYS A 78 -80.76 31.46 -25.09
CA LYS A 78 -81.66 32.32 -25.87
C LYS A 78 -82.67 33.04 -24.97
N VAL A 79 -83.30 32.32 -24.05
CA VAL A 79 -84.26 32.90 -23.10
C VAL A 79 -83.60 33.97 -22.23
N ASP A 80 -82.38 33.75 -21.75
CA ASP A 80 -81.64 34.74 -20.94
C ASP A 80 -81.31 36.01 -21.73
N ILE A 81 -80.89 35.88 -22.98
CA ILE A 81 -80.70 37.02 -23.91
C ILE A 81 -82.01 37.82 -24.06
N GLN A 82 -83.14 37.14 -24.25
CA GLN A 82 -84.45 37.79 -24.35
C GLN A 82 -84.84 38.48 -23.04
N LEU A 83 -84.62 37.85 -21.88
CA LEU A 83 -84.89 38.45 -20.57
C LEU A 83 -84.01 39.68 -20.30
N ALA A 84 -82.76 39.68 -20.75
CA ALA A 84 -81.86 40.84 -20.68
C ALA A 84 -82.34 42.00 -21.56
N TRP A 85 -82.87 41.69 -22.76
CA TRP A 85 -83.49 42.68 -23.64
C TRP A 85 -84.78 43.25 -23.03
N VAL A 86 -85.65 42.41 -22.47
CA VAL A 86 -86.86 42.85 -21.74
C VAL A 86 -86.48 43.83 -20.63
N LYS A 87 -85.47 43.51 -19.80
CA LYS A 87 -84.98 44.41 -18.74
C LYS A 87 -84.45 45.74 -19.28
N THR A 88 -83.76 45.72 -20.43
CA THR A 88 -83.26 46.94 -21.08
C THR A 88 -84.42 47.83 -21.53
N VAL A 89 -85.44 47.26 -22.17
CA VAL A 89 -86.63 48.00 -22.64
C VAL A 89 -87.44 48.56 -21.47
N ILE A 90 -87.51 47.83 -20.35
CA ILE A 90 -88.13 48.26 -19.10
C ILE A 90 -87.37 49.42 -18.45
N ALA A 91 -86.03 49.41 -18.49
CA ALA A 91 -85.17 50.43 -17.89
C ALA A 91 -85.01 51.70 -18.75
N ASP A 92 -85.19 51.61 -20.07
CA ASP A 92 -85.03 52.73 -21.00
C ASP A 92 -86.22 53.70 -20.96
N ALA A 93 -85.95 55.00 -20.89
CA ALA A 93 -86.96 56.07 -20.74
C ALA A 93 -87.55 56.56 -22.08
N ALA A 94 -87.53 55.71 -23.11
CA ALA A 94 -88.08 56.02 -24.43
C ALA A 94 -89.63 56.08 -24.42
N GLY A 95 -90.21 56.84 -25.37
CA GLY A 95 -91.65 57.05 -25.47
C GLY A 95 -92.46 55.78 -25.72
N ASN A 96 -93.76 55.82 -25.41
CA ASN A 96 -94.64 54.64 -25.38
C ASN A 96 -94.71 53.85 -26.72
N GLU A 97 -94.59 54.53 -27.86
CA GLU A 97 -94.66 53.89 -29.20
C GLU A 97 -93.46 52.98 -29.51
N ASP A 98 -92.27 53.31 -29.01
CA ASP A 98 -91.06 52.50 -29.21
C ASP A 98 -91.03 51.28 -28.26
N ARG A 99 -91.62 51.42 -27.06
CA ARG A 99 -91.81 50.30 -26.12
C ARG A 99 -92.82 49.28 -26.63
N GLU A 100 -93.93 49.72 -27.20
CA GLU A 100 -94.95 48.83 -27.77
C GLU A 100 -94.35 47.89 -28.83
N LYS A 101 -93.62 48.47 -29.80
CA LYS A 101 -92.94 47.73 -30.88
C LYS A 101 -91.90 46.76 -30.32
N SER A 102 -91.14 47.20 -29.31
CA SER A 102 -90.13 46.37 -28.65
C SER A 102 -90.74 45.18 -27.92
N PHE A 103 -91.83 45.38 -27.15
CA PHE A 103 -92.53 44.27 -26.48
C PHE A 103 -93.22 43.32 -27.47
N LYS A 104 -93.83 43.82 -28.56
CA LYS A 104 -94.36 42.99 -29.65
C LYS A 104 -93.27 42.14 -30.31
N TYR A 105 -92.10 42.71 -30.58
CA TYR A 105 -90.97 41.98 -31.14
C TYR A 105 -90.46 40.89 -30.17
N LEU A 106 -90.32 41.22 -28.88
CA LEU A 106 -89.90 40.26 -27.85
C LEU A 106 -90.92 39.14 -27.64
N ALA A 107 -92.23 39.45 -27.66
CA ALA A 107 -93.30 38.45 -27.57
C ALA A 107 -93.31 37.48 -28.77
N SER A 108 -93.05 37.99 -29.98
CA SER A 108 -92.88 37.16 -31.18
C SER A 108 -91.61 36.32 -31.11
N SER A 109 -90.49 36.90 -30.68
CA SER A 109 -89.23 36.16 -30.53
C SER A 109 -89.34 35.03 -29.50
N ILE A 110 -90.08 35.25 -28.40
CA ILE A 110 -90.38 34.19 -27.43
C ILE A 110 -91.32 33.16 -28.03
N ALA A 111 -92.30 33.55 -28.85
CA ALA A 111 -93.18 32.60 -29.54
C ALA A 111 -92.38 31.65 -30.46
N ASP A 112 -91.42 32.18 -31.22
CA ASP A 112 -90.54 31.39 -32.08
C ASP A 112 -89.69 30.40 -31.26
N ASP A 113 -89.13 30.85 -30.13
CA ASP A 113 -88.36 29.96 -29.24
C ASP A 113 -89.24 28.89 -28.56
N LEU A 114 -90.54 29.12 -28.40
CA LEU A 114 -91.52 28.13 -27.91
C LEU A 114 -91.87 27.06 -28.96
N GLU A 115 -91.42 27.15 -30.21
CA GLU A 115 -91.65 26.11 -31.23
C GLU A 115 -90.70 24.90 -31.09
N ILE A 116 -89.67 24.97 -30.24
CA ILE A 116 -88.72 23.87 -30.01
C ILE A 116 -89.44 22.57 -29.61
N GLU A 117 -89.12 21.44 -30.26
CA GLU A 117 -89.78 20.17 -29.95
C GLU A 117 -89.53 19.69 -28.51
N ASP A 118 -90.60 19.27 -27.83
CA ASP A 118 -90.55 18.71 -26.47
C ASP A 118 -89.63 17.47 -26.37
N SER A 119 -89.52 16.70 -27.45
CA SER A 119 -88.69 15.50 -27.56
C SER A 119 -87.19 15.78 -27.37
N LEU A 120 -86.76 17.00 -27.73
CA LEU A 120 -85.38 17.49 -27.68
C LEU A 120 -85.03 18.12 -26.33
N LEU A 121 -86.01 18.43 -25.48
CA LEU A 121 -85.81 19.10 -24.21
C LEU A 121 -85.75 18.12 -23.03
N THR A 122 -84.99 18.49 -22.01
CA THR A 122 -85.08 17.86 -20.68
C THR A 122 -86.41 18.18 -20.02
N ASP A 123 -86.76 17.44 -18.97
CA ASP A 123 -87.99 17.68 -18.20
C ASP A 123 -88.03 19.10 -17.60
N ALA A 124 -86.89 19.61 -17.16
CA ALA A 124 -86.73 20.99 -16.71
C ALA A 124 -86.95 21.98 -17.86
N GLY A 125 -86.37 21.72 -19.04
CA GLY A 125 -86.57 22.52 -20.23
C GLY A 125 -88.04 22.59 -20.66
N ARG A 126 -88.77 21.46 -20.65
CA ARG A 126 -90.21 21.43 -20.96
C ARG A 126 -91.03 22.20 -19.94
N LYS A 127 -90.74 22.05 -18.64
CA LYS A 127 -91.40 22.85 -17.59
C LYS A 127 -91.15 24.35 -17.78
N GLN A 128 -89.93 24.73 -18.13
CA GLN A 128 -89.60 26.13 -18.40
C GLN A 128 -90.31 26.67 -19.65
N LYS A 129 -90.37 25.87 -20.72
CA LYS A 129 -91.12 26.19 -21.94
C LYS A 129 -92.59 26.50 -21.64
N LEU A 130 -93.25 25.68 -20.81
CA LEU A 130 -94.62 25.99 -20.35
C LEU A 130 -94.67 27.30 -19.54
N ALA A 131 -93.71 27.52 -18.64
CA ALA A 131 -93.67 28.72 -17.80
C ALA A 131 -93.45 30.01 -18.63
N LEU A 132 -92.68 29.95 -19.72
CA LEU A 132 -92.43 31.09 -20.62
C LEU A 132 -93.67 31.52 -21.41
N SER A 133 -94.70 30.70 -21.49
CA SER A 133 -95.99 31.10 -22.07
C SER A 133 -96.65 32.22 -21.25
N ALA A 134 -96.47 32.21 -19.92
CA ALA A 134 -96.94 33.29 -19.05
C ALA A 134 -96.13 34.58 -19.23
N LEU A 135 -94.81 34.47 -19.47
CA LEU A 135 -93.98 35.63 -19.79
C LEU A 135 -94.40 36.27 -21.12
N LYS A 136 -94.69 35.45 -22.14
CA LYS A 136 -95.23 35.94 -23.41
C LYS A 136 -96.55 36.69 -23.21
N GLU A 137 -97.48 36.11 -22.44
CA GLU A 137 -98.74 36.76 -22.10
C GLU A 137 -98.53 38.11 -21.39
N LYS A 138 -97.57 38.20 -20.46
CA LYS A 138 -97.21 39.47 -19.81
C LYS A 138 -96.54 40.48 -20.73
N LEU A 139 -95.80 40.04 -21.75
CA LEU A 139 -95.27 40.93 -22.79
C LEU A 139 -96.36 41.44 -23.72
N ASP A 140 -97.34 40.60 -24.07
CA ASP A 140 -98.51 41.01 -24.86
C ASP A 140 -99.37 42.01 -24.07
N GLU A 141 -99.61 41.77 -22.77
CA GLU A 141 -100.28 42.71 -21.86
C GLU A 141 -99.53 44.04 -21.73
N ALA A 142 -98.19 44.01 -21.59
CA ALA A 142 -97.35 45.20 -21.52
C ALA A 142 -97.33 45.98 -22.84
N SER A 143 -97.34 45.29 -23.99
CA SER A 143 -97.47 45.92 -25.30
C SER A 143 -98.84 46.59 -25.48
N ALA A 144 -99.93 45.91 -25.11
CA ALA A 144 -101.28 46.46 -25.18
C ALA A 144 -101.46 47.67 -24.24
N ALA A 145 -100.85 47.64 -23.04
CA ALA A 145 -100.83 48.78 -22.13
C ALA A 145 -100.04 49.98 -22.69
N ALA A 146 -98.92 49.73 -23.38
CA ALA A 146 -98.13 50.75 -24.06
C ALA A 146 -98.88 51.39 -25.25
N GLU A 147 -99.62 50.59 -26.03
CA GLU A 147 -100.49 51.04 -27.14
C GLU A 147 -101.64 51.95 -26.65
N GLY A 148 -102.22 51.64 -25.47
CA GLY A 148 -103.29 52.43 -24.87
C GLY A 148 -102.86 53.76 -24.23
N GLY A 149 -101.55 53.95 -23.97
CA GLY A 149 -100.94 55.23 -23.62
C GLY A 149 -101.15 55.78 -22.20
N ARG A 150 -101.81 55.07 -21.27
CA ARG A 150 -101.98 55.51 -19.87
C ARG A 150 -100.82 55.04 -18.99
N GLN A 151 -100.17 55.98 -18.30
CA GLN A 151 -98.99 55.70 -17.48
C GLN A 151 -99.24 54.68 -16.36
N ASP A 152 -100.37 54.77 -15.63
CA ASP A 152 -100.69 53.83 -14.54
C ASP A 152 -100.90 52.38 -15.02
N ASP A 153 -101.41 52.20 -16.24
CA ASP A 153 -101.62 50.88 -16.86
C ASP A 153 -100.29 50.29 -17.31
N ILE A 154 -99.40 51.13 -17.86
CA ILE A 154 -98.03 50.77 -18.26
C ILE A 154 -97.20 50.37 -17.05
N ASP A 155 -97.22 51.16 -15.97
CA ASP A 155 -96.43 50.88 -14.76
C ASP A 155 -96.88 49.57 -14.07
N ARG A 156 -98.20 49.28 -14.07
CA ARG A 156 -98.73 48.01 -13.56
C ARG A 156 -98.30 46.82 -14.41
N ALA A 157 -98.44 46.91 -15.73
CA ALA A 157 -98.06 45.85 -16.64
C ALA A 157 -96.55 45.61 -16.63
N GLN A 158 -95.75 46.67 -16.55
CA GLN A 158 -94.30 46.62 -16.40
C GLN A 158 -93.88 45.93 -15.10
N LYS A 159 -94.49 46.28 -13.96
CA LYS A 159 -94.20 45.63 -12.67
C LYS A 159 -94.60 44.15 -12.66
N ALA A 160 -95.71 43.79 -13.30
CA ALA A 160 -96.11 42.40 -13.48
C ALA A 160 -95.12 41.63 -14.37
N LEU A 161 -94.65 42.27 -15.45
CA LEU A 161 -93.64 41.73 -16.35
C LEU A 161 -92.28 41.56 -15.66
N GLU A 162 -91.81 42.54 -14.89
CA GLU A 162 -90.60 42.43 -14.06
C GLU A 162 -90.67 41.27 -13.07
N THR A 163 -91.83 41.09 -12.43
CA THR A 163 -92.08 39.98 -11.50
C THR A 163 -92.01 38.63 -12.20
N GLU A 164 -92.51 38.54 -13.43
CA GLU A 164 -92.45 37.31 -14.22
C GLU A 164 -91.03 37.03 -14.72
N VAL A 165 -90.33 38.05 -15.24
CA VAL A 165 -88.92 37.98 -15.66
C VAL A 165 -88.03 37.44 -14.53
N ALA A 166 -88.27 37.86 -13.29
CA ALA A 166 -87.50 37.42 -12.13
C ALA A 166 -87.60 35.90 -11.87
N LYS A 167 -88.73 35.26 -12.21
CA LYS A 167 -88.93 33.80 -12.00
C LYS A 167 -88.03 32.96 -12.90
N HIS A 168 -87.57 33.50 -14.02
CA HIS A 168 -86.81 32.76 -15.02
C HIS A 168 -85.29 32.94 -14.90
N ALA A 169 -84.82 33.84 -14.03
CA ALA A 169 -83.41 34.28 -13.97
C ALA A 169 -82.38 33.20 -13.65
N ARG A 170 -82.78 32.06 -13.04
CA ARG A 170 -81.85 30.95 -12.71
C ARG A 170 -81.77 29.88 -13.79
N PHE A 171 -82.64 29.92 -14.79
CA PHE A 171 -82.82 28.80 -15.72
C PHE A 171 -81.56 28.48 -16.54
N LEU A 172 -80.82 29.50 -16.99
CA LEU A 172 -79.55 29.31 -17.70
C LEU A 172 -78.51 28.63 -16.79
N ALA A 173 -78.25 29.21 -15.61
CA ALA A 173 -77.28 28.68 -14.66
C ALA A 173 -77.62 27.24 -14.21
N ASP A 174 -78.89 26.95 -13.93
CA ASP A 174 -79.34 25.61 -13.52
C ASP A 174 -79.20 24.60 -14.67
N SER A 175 -79.47 25.03 -15.92
CA SER A 175 -79.36 24.18 -17.12
C SER A 175 -77.90 23.91 -17.50
N GLU A 176 -77.02 24.90 -17.41
CA GLU A 176 -75.58 24.75 -17.60
C GLU A 176 -74.99 23.82 -16.55
N HIS A 177 -75.31 24.00 -15.28
CA HIS A 177 -74.85 23.13 -14.20
C HIS A 177 -75.30 21.67 -14.39
N ALA A 178 -76.55 21.46 -14.81
CA ALA A 178 -77.07 20.12 -15.13
C ALA A 178 -76.36 19.50 -16.36
N PHE A 179 -76.09 20.29 -17.40
CA PHE A 179 -75.36 19.83 -18.58
C PHE A 179 -73.91 19.45 -18.24
N GLU A 180 -73.21 20.28 -17.45
CA GLU A 180 -71.87 19.99 -16.99
C GLU A 180 -71.80 18.73 -16.11
N ALA A 181 -72.81 18.49 -15.26
CA ALA A 181 -72.89 17.27 -14.45
C ALA A 181 -72.90 16.00 -15.32
N LEU A 182 -73.72 15.99 -16.38
CA LEU A 182 -73.77 14.89 -17.35
C LEU A 182 -72.46 14.77 -18.14
N GLN A 183 -71.80 15.88 -18.50
CA GLN A 183 -70.48 15.83 -19.14
C GLN A 183 -69.42 15.19 -18.23
N ARG A 184 -69.43 15.51 -16.93
CA ARG A 184 -68.52 14.91 -15.95
C ARG A 184 -68.72 13.40 -15.85
N GLU A 185 -69.98 12.95 -15.82
CA GLU A 185 -70.34 11.53 -15.81
C GLU A 185 -69.88 10.81 -17.08
N ALA A 186 -70.09 11.40 -18.26
CA ALA A 186 -69.65 10.83 -19.54
C ALA A 186 -68.12 10.67 -19.60
N ARG A 187 -67.37 11.67 -19.13
CA ARG A 187 -65.91 11.61 -19.04
C ARG A 187 -65.44 10.51 -18.08
N LEU A 188 -66.14 10.31 -16.96
CA LEU A 188 -65.84 9.25 -16.00
C LEU A 188 -66.07 7.87 -16.63
N LEU A 189 -67.22 7.62 -17.26
CA LEU A 189 -67.53 6.35 -17.91
C LEU A 189 -66.52 6.01 -19.01
N ARG A 190 -66.13 6.98 -19.85
CA ARG A 190 -65.05 6.79 -20.83
C ARG A 190 -63.73 6.39 -20.17
N THR A 191 -63.36 7.09 -19.09
CA THR A 191 -62.15 6.75 -18.32
C THR A 191 -62.22 5.32 -17.75
N LYS A 192 -63.39 4.88 -17.27
CA LYS A 192 -63.59 3.52 -16.78
C LYS A 192 -63.42 2.50 -17.90
N ARG A 193 -64.11 2.71 -19.04
CA ARG A 193 -64.01 1.85 -20.21
C ARG A 193 -62.57 1.71 -20.68
N ASP A 194 -61.87 2.82 -20.88
CA ASP A 194 -60.49 2.82 -21.39
C ASP A 194 -59.55 2.07 -20.44
N ARG A 195 -59.77 2.17 -19.11
CA ARG A 195 -58.99 1.43 -18.10
C ARG A 195 -59.28 -0.07 -18.07
N VAL A 196 -60.54 -0.48 -18.26
CA VAL A 196 -60.89 -1.91 -18.36
C VAL A 196 -60.39 -2.49 -19.69
N GLN A 197 -60.45 -1.70 -20.77
CA GLN A 197 -59.97 -2.09 -22.10
C GLN A 197 -58.46 -2.28 -22.15
N SER A 198 -57.69 -1.55 -21.34
CA SER A 198 -56.22 -1.71 -21.28
C SER A 198 -55.75 -2.99 -20.58
N VAL A 199 -56.66 -3.79 -20.00
CA VAL A 199 -56.32 -5.05 -19.30
C VAL A 199 -56.03 -6.17 -20.31
N THR A 200 -54.82 -6.71 -20.27
CA THR A 200 -54.29 -7.71 -21.20
C THR A 200 -54.01 -9.07 -20.55
N SER A 201 -54.18 -9.20 -19.23
CA SER A 201 -54.02 -10.47 -18.50
C SER A 201 -54.99 -10.62 -17.32
N GLU A 202 -55.15 -11.87 -16.85
CA GLU A 202 -55.96 -12.19 -15.67
C GLU A 202 -55.46 -11.48 -14.39
N ALA A 203 -54.15 -11.40 -14.20
CA ALA A 203 -53.54 -10.71 -13.07
C ALA A 203 -53.86 -9.21 -13.07
N GLU A 204 -53.80 -8.56 -14.24
CA GLU A 204 -54.18 -7.16 -14.39
C GLU A 204 -55.68 -6.92 -14.12
N LEU A 205 -56.55 -7.86 -14.51
CA LEU A 205 -57.98 -7.76 -14.22
C LEU A 205 -58.26 -7.89 -12.71
N ASN A 206 -57.61 -8.85 -12.05
CA ASN A 206 -57.72 -9.04 -10.61
C ASN A 206 -57.19 -7.82 -9.85
N GLY A 207 -56.06 -7.26 -10.29
CA GLY A 207 -55.53 -6.00 -9.76
C GLY A 207 -56.52 -4.85 -9.94
N LEU A 208 -57.11 -4.68 -11.13
CA LEU A 208 -58.07 -3.63 -11.41
C LEU A 208 -59.37 -3.78 -10.60
N THR A 209 -59.82 -5.01 -10.35
CA THR A 209 -61.00 -5.32 -9.53
C THR A 209 -60.84 -4.79 -8.12
N ASN A 210 -59.65 -4.97 -7.54
CA ASN A 210 -59.28 -4.49 -6.21
C ASN A 210 -58.83 -3.02 -6.20
N THR A 211 -58.77 -2.35 -7.36
CA THR A 211 -58.34 -0.96 -7.46
C THR A 211 -59.51 0.00 -7.24
N ARG A 212 -59.28 0.99 -6.38
CA ARG A 212 -60.12 2.17 -6.20
C ARG A 212 -59.27 3.40 -6.47
N ARG A 213 -59.80 4.37 -7.22
CA ARG A 213 -59.07 5.63 -7.46
C ARG A 213 -59.75 6.77 -6.71
N LEU A 214 -58.99 7.50 -5.90
CA LEU A 214 -59.49 8.67 -5.19
C LEU A 214 -59.83 9.79 -6.18
N ARG A 215 -60.99 10.42 -6.00
CA ARG A 215 -61.48 11.54 -6.82
C ARG A 215 -61.87 12.71 -5.93
N ALA A 216 -61.20 13.86 -6.11
CA ALA A 216 -61.47 15.07 -5.33
C ALA A 216 -62.75 15.82 -5.74
N THR A 217 -63.26 15.59 -6.96
CA THR A 217 -64.32 16.41 -7.59
C THR A 217 -65.71 15.76 -7.58
N THR A 218 -66.08 15.08 -6.50
CA THR A 218 -67.44 14.54 -6.34
C THR A 218 -68.35 15.57 -5.67
N SER A 219 -69.36 16.05 -6.39
CA SER A 219 -70.32 17.03 -5.86
C SER A 219 -71.12 16.44 -4.69
N ASN A 220 -71.43 17.26 -3.68
CA ASN A 220 -72.27 16.91 -2.52
C ASN A 220 -71.74 15.80 -1.60
N VAL A 221 -70.43 15.53 -1.60
CA VAL A 221 -69.78 14.66 -0.63
C VAL A 221 -68.99 15.52 0.35
N ALA A 222 -69.14 15.26 1.66
CA ALA A 222 -68.52 16.06 2.70
C ALA A 222 -66.98 15.91 2.67
N THR A 223 -66.29 17.04 2.76
CA THR A 223 -64.82 17.14 2.96
C THR A 223 -64.51 17.44 4.42
N LEU A 224 -63.29 17.12 4.86
CA LEU A 224 -62.80 17.47 6.19
C LEU A 224 -61.72 18.55 6.05
N GLY A 225 -61.97 19.75 6.57
CA GLY A 225 -61.03 20.88 6.43
C GLY A 225 -60.80 21.33 4.98
N GLY A 226 -61.69 20.96 4.04
CA GLY A 226 -61.53 21.22 2.60
C GLY A 226 -60.89 20.07 1.82
N ALA A 227 -60.30 19.07 2.49
CA ALA A 227 -59.70 17.90 1.84
C ALA A 227 -60.72 16.75 1.65
N PRO A 228 -60.68 16.02 0.51
CA PRO A 228 -61.49 14.82 0.31
C PRO A 228 -61.14 13.73 1.33
N THR A 229 -62.17 13.06 1.84
CA THR A 229 -62.01 11.88 2.70
C THR A 229 -61.97 10.60 1.87
N TRP A 230 -61.47 9.50 2.42
CA TRP A 230 -61.56 8.18 1.77
C TRP A 230 -62.95 7.52 1.93
N SER A 231 -64.01 8.33 1.89
CA SER A 231 -65.41 7.91 1.77
C SER A 231 -65.60 7.06 0.50
N ASP A 232 -66.48 6.05 0.56
CA ASP A 232 -66.73 5.18 -0.59
C ASP A 232 -67.27 5.98 -1.80
N LYS A 233 -67.95 7.11 -1.55
CA LYS A 233 -68.44 8.04 -2.59
C LYS A 233 -67.34 8.83 -3.29
N HIS A 234 -66.15 8.96 -2.70
CA HIS A 234 -64.96 9.56 -3.32
C HIS A 234 -64.13 8.55 -4.12
N LEU A 235 -64.49 7.27 -4.12
CA LEU A 235 -63.73 6.20 -4.74
C LEU A 235 -64.34 5.76 -6.07
N THR A 236 -63.55 5.85 -7.14
CA THR A 236 -63.94 5.29 -8.44
C THR A 236 -63.76 3.77 -8.44
N ASN A 237 -64.81 3.03 -8.72
CA ASN A 237 -64.80 1.59 -8.98
C ASN A 237 -64.79 1.34 -10.50
N PHE A 238 -63.73 0.71 -11.01
CA PHE A 238 -63.60 0.42 -12.44
C PHE A 238 -64.44 -0.79 -12.88
N MET A 239 -64.53 -1.80 -12.02
CA MET A 239 -65.20 -3.09 -12.29
C MET A 239 -66.64 -3.17 -11.77
N GLY A 240 -67.17 -2.10 -11.17
CA GLY A 240 -68.56 -2.01 -10.70
C GLY A 240 -69.10 -0.57 -10.67
N ALA A 241 -70.32 -0.38 -10.17
CA ALA A 241 -70.88 0.95 -9.92
C ALA A 241 -70.10 1.69 -8.82
N ASP A 242 -70.09 3.02 -8.86
CA ASP A 242 -69.57 3.83 -7.76
C ASP A 242 -70.57 3.84 -6.60
N ALA A 243 -70.08 3.92 -5.37
CA ALA A 243 -70.94 3.87 -4.20
C ALA A 243 -71.73 5.17 -4.03
N THR A 244 -73.00 5.04 -3.64
CA THR A 244 -73.89 6.17 -3.30
C THR A 244 -74.09 6.34 -1.79
N THR A 245 -73.55 5.43 -0.98
CA THR A 245 -73.59 5.42 0.48
C THR A 245 -72.20 5.13 1.04
N ASP A 246 -71.95 5.51 2.29
CA ASP A 246 -70.64 5.34 2.94
C ASP A 246 -70.69 4.15 3.90
N THR A 247 -70.21 3.00 3.43
CA THR A 247 -70.02 1.80 4.25
C THR A 247 -68.60 1.71 4.81
N HIS A 248 -67.68 2.47 4.21
CA HIS A 248 -66.25 2.51 4.53
C HIS A 248 -65.52 1.17 4.31
N SER A 249 -66.15 0.21 3.62
CA SER A 249 -65.61 -1.14 3.36
C SER A 249 -65.04 -1.31 1.94
N ALA A 250 -64.98 -0.25 1.12
CA ALA A 250 -64.44 -0.34 -0.23
C ALA A 250 -62.91 -0.52 -0.28
N LEU A 251 -62.22 -0.23 0.83
CA LEU A 251 -60.79 -0.44 1.02
C LEU A 251 -60.56 -1.51 2.08
N GLY A 252 -59.53 -2.33 1.86
CA GLY A 252 -59.15 -3.44 2.74
C GLY A 252 -57.77 -3.98 2.38
N LYS A 253 -57.38 -5.10 2.98
CA LYS A 253 -56.01 -5.64 2.92
C LYS A 253 -55.48 -5.95 1.50
N ASP A 254 -56.38 -6.22 0.55
CA ASP A 254 -56.04 -6.52 -0.84
C ASP A 254 -56.33 -5.35 -1.80
N SER A 255 -56.91 -4.25 -1.30
CA SER A 255 -57.30 -3.12 -2.16
C SER A 255 -56.10 -2.28 -2.57
N ILE A 256 -56.13 -1.76 -3.79
CA ILE A 256 -55.17 -0.78 -4.29
C ILE A 256 -55.87 0.57 -4.33
N LEU A 257 -55.41 1.55 -3.53
CA LEU A 257 -55.86 2.94 -3.64
C LEU A 257 -54.92 3.70 -4.58
N GLU A 258 -55.43 4.08 -5.74
CA GLU A 258 -54.69 4.80 -6.78
C GLU A 258 -54.85 6.32 -6.62
N PHE A 259 -53.71 7.02 -6.58
CA PHE A 259 -53.61 8.48 -6.64
C PHE A 259 -53.18 8.93 -8.03
N THR A 260 -53.77 10.02 -8.49
CA THR A 260 -53.48 10.68 -9.77
C THR A 260 -53.62 12.19 -9.58
N ARG A 261 -53.26 13.00 -10.58
CA ARG A 261 -53.56 14.44 -10.58
C ARG A 261 -55.03 14.79 -10.27
N ARG A 262 -55.98 13.88 -10.55
CA ARG A 262 -57.42 14.09 -10.26
C ARG A 262 -57.81 13.80 -8.80
N SER A 263 -56.89 13.26 -8.02
CA SER A 263 -57.09 12.94 -6.60
C SER A 263 -56.95 14.17 -5.70
N GLY A 264 -56.52 15.32 -6.23
CA GLY A 264 -56.27 16.54 -5.47
C GLY A 264 -54.89 16.54 -4.82
N GLU A 265 -54.58 17.60 -4.07
CA GLU A 265 -53.28 17.77 -3.38
C GLU A 265 -53.26 17.10 -2.00
N GLU A 266 -54.41 16.96 -1.33
CA GLU A 266 -54.49 16.37 0.02
C GLU A 266 -55.71 15.45 0.16
N SER A 267 -55.66 14.46 1.05
CA SER A 267 -56.82 13.72 1.54
C SER A 267 -56.72 13.29 3.00
N ASP A 268 -57.86 13.02 3.64
CA ASP A 268 -57.92 12.42 4.97
C ASP A 268 -58.28 10.92 4.87
N ALA A 269 -57.43 10.07 5.44
CA ALA A 269 -57.60 8.62 5.40
C ALA A 269 -58.54 8.05 6.48
N ILE A 270 -58.77 8.77 7.59
CA ILE A 270 -59.40 8.22 8.81
C ILE A 270 -60.84 8.68 8.98
N ALA A 271 -61.20 9.85 8.48
CA ALA A 271 -62.49 10.49 8.65
C ALA A 271 -63.65 9.56 8.23
N GLY A 272 -64.66 9.47 9.11
CA GLY A 272 -65.83 8.61 8.91
C GLY A 272 -65.64 7.15 9.33
N THR A 273 -64.44 6.74 9.76
CA THR A 273 -64.18 5.38 10.29
C THR A 273 -64.28 5.30 11.82
N SER A 274 -64.20 4.08 12.36
CA SER A 274 -64.03 3.82 13.80
C SER A 274 -62.62 4.12 14.32
N GLY A 275 -61.77 4.80 13.53
CA GLY A 275 -60.38 5.11 13.87
C GLY A 275 -59.36 4.11 13.33
N VAL A 276 -59.76 3.11 12.55
CA VAL A 276 -58.85 2.17 11.86
C VAL A 276 -59.24 2.07 10.40
N ARG A 277 -58.25 2.11 9.51
CA ARG A 277 -58.42 1.87 8.09
C ARG A 277 -57.36 0.92 7.56
N ASP A 278 -57.79 -0.14 6.88
CA ASP A 278 -56.93 -1.06 6.16
C ASP A 278 -56.89 -0.73 4.66
N VAL A 279 -55.71 -0.79 4.08
CA VAL A 279 -55.48 -0.72 2.63
C VAL A 279 -54.34 -1.66 2.26
N GLY A 280 -54.44 -2.34 1.11
CA GLY A 280 -53.35 -3.17 0.60
C GLY A 280 -52.20 -2.32 0.10
N THR A 281 -52.43 -1.61 -1.00
CA THR A 281 -51.41 -0.80 -1.68
C THR A 281 -51.87 0.64 -1.82
N LEU A 282 -51.00 1.60 -1.48
CA LEU A 282 -51.14 3.00 -1.92
C LEU A 282 -50.31 3.19 -3.18
N HIS A 283 -50.95 3.51 -4.30
CA HIS A 283 -50.29 3.58 -5.60
C HIS A 283 -50.34 4.99 -6.20
N ALA A 284 -49.21 5.71 -6.16
CA ALA A 284 -49.09 7.04 -6.75
C ALA A 284 -48.64 6.94 -8.21
N ARG A 285 -49.55 7.19 -9.15
CA ARG A 285 -49.24 7.19 -10.59
C ARG A 285 -48.31 8.37 -10.90
N GLY A 286 -47.50 8.31 -11.95
CA GLY A 286 -46.47 9.34 -12.27
C GLY A 286 -46.94 10.79 -12.49
N SER A 287 -48.24 11.09 -12.39
CA SER A 287 -48.77 12.47 -12.39
C SER A 287 -49.41 12.87 -11.05
N ALA A 288 -49.32 12.00 -10.05
CA ALA A 288 -49.82 12.26 -8.70
C ALA A 288 -48.83 13.16 -7.97
N ASP A 289 -49.38 14.15 -7.31
CA ASP A 289 -48.77 14.92 -6.24
C ASP A 289 -49.86 14.99 -5.17
N HIS A 290 -49.70 14.23 -4.10
CA HIS A 290 -50.76 14.02 -3.12
C HIS A 290 -50.20 13.77 -1.72
N ASP A 291 -50.79 14.41 -0.71
CA ASP A 291 -50.49 14.24 0.70
C ASP A 291 -51.67 13.58 1.45
N VAL A 292 -51.40 12.54 2.22
CA VAL A 292 -52.40 11.80 2.99
C VAL A 292 -52.27 12.18 4.47
N ARG A 293 -53.34 12.69 5.07
CA ARG A 293 -53.39 13.01 6.49
C ARG A 293 -53.94 11.83 7.31
N VAL A 294 -53.23 11.52 8.40
CA VAL A 294 -53.58 10.48 9.38
C VAL A 294 -53.57 11.10 10.78
N ASP A 295 -54.74 11.48 11.29
CA ASP A 295 -54.95 11.99 12.65
C ASP A 295 -55.96 11.12 13.40
N GLY A 296 -55.76 10.96 14.71
CA GLY A 296 -56.73 10.33 15.62
C GLY A 296 -57.06 8.85 15.39
N GLY A 297 -56.30 8.16 14.53
CA GLY A 297 -56.53 6.76 14.17
C GLY A 297 -55.35 6.09 13.47
N THR A 298 -55.50 4.82 13.09
CA THR A 298 -54.46 4.00 12.45
C THR A 298 -54.79 3.72 10.99
N LEU A 299 -53.86 4.06 10.10
CA LEU A 299 -53.85 3.62 8.71
C LEU A 299 -52.89 2.42 8.56
N ASN A 300 -53.44 1.23 8.32
CA ASN A 300 -52.67 0.01 8.07
C ASN A 300 -52.46 -0.19 6.56
N ILE A 301 -51.20 -0.28 6.13
CA ILE A 301 -50.81 -0.65 4.77
C ILE A 301 -50.32 -2.10 4.78
N HIS A 302 -51.07 -3.00 4.15
CA HIS A 302 -50.80 -4.45 4.21
C HIS A 302 -49.82 -4.96 3.15
N ARG A 303 -49.56 -4.19 2.09
CA ARG A 303 -48.64 -4.56 1.02
C ARG A 303 -47.54 -3.52 0.83
N GLU A 304 -47.84 -2.40 0.18
CA GLU A 304 -46.80 -1.42 -0.15
C GLU A 304 -47.33 0.01 -0.42
N ILE A 305 -46.45 0.99 -0.29
CA ILE A 305 -46.53 2.25 -1.05
C ILE A 305 -45.69 2.08 -2.30
N ALA A 306 -46.26 2.32 -3.48
CA ALA A 306 -45.59 2.15 -4.76
C ALA A 306 -45.97 3.22 -5.79
N GLY A 307 -45.18 3.31 -6.85
CA GLY A 307 -45.47 4.15 -8.02
C GLY A 307 -44.48 5.30 -8.21
N GLU A 308 -44.68 6.03 -9.31
CA GLU A 308 -43.72 7.04 -9.78
C GLU A 308 -44.09 8.47 -9.39
N GLY A 309 -45.31 8.70 -8.87
CA GLY A 309 -45.75 10.03 -8.43
C GLY A 309 -45.34 10.36 -7.00
N ARG A 310 -45.42 11.64 -6.63
CA ARG A 310 -45.16 12.10 -5.26
C ARG A 310 -46.31 11.70 -4.35
N LEU A 311 -45.98 11.00 -3.27
CA LEU A 311 -46.92 10.66 -2.20
C LEU A 311 -46.35 11.04 -0.84
N GLY A 312 -46.99 11.99 -0.20
CA GLY A 312 -46.77 12.31 1.19
C GLY A 312 -47.72 11.59 2.12
N VAL A 313 -47.27 11.23 3.32
CA VAL A 313 -48.16 10.80 4.42
C VAL A 313 -47.81 11.56 5.68
N THR A 314 -48.71 12.41 6.15
CA THR A 314 -48.55 13.20 7.37
C THR A 314 -49.33 12.58 8.51
N VAL A 315 -48.61 12.09 9.52
CA VAL A 315 -49.16 11.48 10.73
C VAL A 315 -49.09 12.49 11.89
N GLY A 316 -50.25 12.98 12.30
CA GLY A 316 -50.36 13.97 13.36
C GLY A 316 -50.87 13.40 14.67
N LYS A 317 -51.58 14.22 15.46
CA LYS A 317 -52.04 13.93 16.82
C LYS A 317 -52.81 12.61 16.90
N GLY A 318 -52.30 11.67 17.70
CA GLY A 318 -52.93 10.35 17.92
C GLY A 318 -53.00 9.48 16.67
N GLY A 319 -52.36 9.87 15.56
CA GLY A 319 -52.31 9.13 14.32
C GLY A 319 -51.24 8.04 14.33
N THR A 320 -51.47 6.94 13.62
CA THR A 320 -50.45 5.92 13.35
C THR A 320 -50.50 5.49 11.88
N LEU A 321 -49.37 5.58 11.19
CA LEU A 321 -49.14 4.88 9.92
C LEU A 321 -48.44 3.56 10.23
N HIS A 322 -49.08 2.44 9.90
CA HIS A 322 -48.57 1.11 10.20
C HIS A 322 -48.44 0.28 8.92
N PHE A 323 -47.21 -0.09 8.56
CA PHE A 323 -46.96 -1.09 7.53
C PHE A 323 -47.05 -2.47 8.18
N ALA A 324 -48.03 -3.26 7.78
CA ALA A 324 -48.32 -4.54 8.42
C ALA A 324 -47.24 -5.60 8.12
N ASP A 325 -47.12 -6.56 9.03
CA ASP A 325 -46.13 -7.64 8.97
C ASP A 325 -46.20 -8.42 7.66
N GLY A 326 -45.02 -8.75 7.11
CA GLY A 326 -44.89 -9.48 5.84
C GLY A 326 -45.20 -8.66 4.58
N GLY A 327 -45.61 -7.38 4.74
CA GLY A 327 -45.68 -6.42 3.64
C GLY A 327 -44.29 -5.99 3.13
N ILE A 328 -44.26 -5.32 1.99
CA ILE A 328 -43.02 -4.72 1.45
C ILE A 328 -42.69 -3.43 2.20
N GLY A 329 -43.69 -2.66 2.65
CA GLY A 329 -43.51 -1.35 3.25
C GLY A 329 -43.55 -0.23 2.21
N VAL A 330 -42.43 0.45 1.95
CA VAL A 330 -42.24 1.36 0.82
C VAL A 330 -41.43 0.62 -0.25
N SER A 331 -42.01 0.51 -1.43
CA SER A 331 -41.40 -0.22 -2.53
C SER A 331 -40.12 0.46 -3.02
N SER A 332 -39.13 -0.33 -3.45
CA SER A 332 -37.88 0.21 -4.00
C SER A 332 -38.07 0.95 -5.34
N ASN A 333 -39.23 0.77 -5.99
CA ASN A 333 -39.61 1.50 -7.20
C ASN A 333 -40.37 2.81 -6.92
N ALA A 334 -40.67 3.09 -5.64
CA ALA A 334 -41.33 4.32 -5.25
C ALA A 334 -40.34 5.47 -5.37
N LYS A 335 -40.66 6.46 -6.21
CA LYS A 335 -39.69 7.53 -6.55
C LYS A 335 -39.65 8.67 -5.55
N ASP A 336 -40.80 9.03 -4.98
CA ASP A 336 -40.96 10.23 -4.18
C ASP A 336 -42.01 9.97 -3.10
N VAL A 337 -41.57 9.36 -2.00
CA VAL A 337 -42.40 9.06 -0.83
C VAL A 337 -41.83 9.78 0.37
N THR A 338 -42.62 10.68 0.94
CA THR A 338 -42.24 11.37 2.17
C THR A 338 -43.21 11.03 3.30
N LEU A 339 -42.68 10.61 4.45
CA LEU A 339 -43.46 10.24 5.63
C LEU A 339 -43.15 11.22 6.76
N TRP A 340 -44.15 11.96 7.23
CA TRP A 340 -44.02 12.86 8.37
C TRP A 340 -44.71 12.28 9.60
N ALA A 341 -44.07 12.42 10.76
CA ALA A 341 -44.72 12.17 12.04
C ALA A 341 -44.39 13.26 13.04
N GLY A 342 -45.41 13.75 13.76
CA GLY A 342 -45.19 14.80 14.75
C GLY A 342 -46.47 15.26 15.43
N ARG A 343 -46.36 16.32 16.23
CA ARG A 343 -47.53 17.00 16.78
C ARG A 343 -48.14 17.92 15.73
N SER A 344 -49.40 17.67 15.35
CA SER A 344 -50.17 18.58 14.50
C SER A 344 -50.72 19.80 15.28
N GLU A 345 -50.75 19.74 16.62
CA GLU A 345 -51.22 20.83 17.50
C GLU A 345 -50.18 21.24 18.55
N LYS A 346 -49.99 22.55 18.72
CA LYS A 346 -49.06 23.13 19.70
C LYS A 346 -49.55 22.83 21.13
N GLY A 347 -48.80 22.03 21.88
CA GLY A 347 -49.08 21.69 23.28
C GLY A 347 -49.75 20.32 23.51
N SER A 348 -50.14 19.61 22.45
CA SER A 348 -50.63 18.23 22.56
C SER A 348 -49.53 17.30 23.13
N PRO A 349 -49.84 16.40 24.09
CA PRO A 349 -48.90 15.38 24.55
C PRO A 349 -48.70 14.27 23.50
N GLU A 350 -49.70 14.04 22.65
CA GLU A 350 -49.73 13.00 21.63
C GLU A 350 -49.26 13.55 20.28
N GLY A 351 -48.24 12.92 19.69
CA GLY A 351 -47.81 13.12 18.29
C GLY A 351 -48.09 11.87 17.44
N GLY A 352 -47.71 11.93 16.16
CA GLY A 352 -47.90 10.82 15.23
C GLY A 352 -46.85 9.72 15.34
N ALA A 353 -47.21 8.51 14.94
CA ALA A 353 -46.31 7.35 14.91
C ALA A 353 -46.24 6.71 13.51
N ILE A 354 -45.04 6.36 13.06
CA ILE A 354 -44.81 5.52 11.88
C ILE A 354 -44.22 4.19 12.36
N LYS A 355 -44.82 3.08 11.94
CA LYS A 355 -44.40 1.73 12.34
C LYS A 355 -44.21 0.85 11.11
N PHE A 356 -43.00 0.37 10.92
CA PHE A 356 -42.65 -0.68 9.98
C PHE A 356 -42.72 -2.02 10.71
N GLY A 357 -43.74 -2.82 10.38
CA GLY A 357 -43.94 -4.16 10.93
C GLY A 357 -42.87 -5.16 10.49
N GLU A 358 -43.02 -6.41 10.90
CA GLU A 358 -42.02 -7.45 10.70
C GLU A 358 -41.72 -7.66 9.22
N HIS A 359 -40.43 -7.76 8.88
CA HIS A 359 -39.94 -7.99 7.52
C HIS A 359 -40.36 -6.94 6.46
N THR A 360 -40.74 -5.73 6.87
CA THR A 360 -41.04 -4.61 5.96
C THR A 360 -39.81 -3.74 5.68
N SER A 361 -39.90 -2.83 4.69
CA SER A 361 -38.82 -1.92 4.32
C SER A 361 -39.29 -0.46 4.20
N ALA A 362 -38.46 0.50 4.59
CA ALA A 362 -38.67 1.91 4.25
C ALA A 362 -38.22 2.28 2.83
N GLY A 363 -37.63 1.32 2.09
CA GLY A 363 -37.27 1.51 0.68
C GLY A 363 -36.39 2.73 0.46
N THR A 364 -36.91 3.71 -0.26
CA THR A 364 -36.26 4.98 -0.63
C THR A 364 -36.97 6.19 0.00
N ALA A 365 -37.77 5.98 1.05
CA ALA A 365 -38.57 7.04 1.65
C ALA A 365 -37.71 8.12 2.31
N THR A 366 -38.19 9.37 2.26
CA THR A 366 -37.74 10.42 3.17
C THR A 366 -38.65 10.41 4.39
N ILE A 367 -38.11 10.22 5.59
CA ILE A 367 -38.85 10.13 6.84
C ILE A 367 -38.46 11.30 7.73
N ILE A 368 -39.43 12.16 8.05
CA ILE A 368 -39.19 13.38 8.83
C ILE A 368 -40.00 13.31 10.12
N LEU A 369 -39.31 13.20 11.25
CA LEU A 369 -39.91 13.15 12.58
C LEU A 369 -39.77 14.51 13.24
N HIS A 370 -40.89 15.22 13.38
CA HIS A 370 -40.97 16.44 14.17
C HIS A 370 -41.19 16.12 15.66
N LYS A 371 -41.07 17.13 16.52
CA LYS A 371 -41.24 17.01 17.97
C LYS A 371 -42.48 16.19 18.35
N GLY A 372 -42.28 15.14 19.15
CA GLY A 372 -43.32 14.19 19.58
C GLY A 372 -43.66 13.10 18.58
N GLY A 373 -43.03 13.07 17.41
CA GLY A 373 -43.14 12.00 16.42
C GLY A 373 -42.31 10.78 16.82
N SER A 374 -42.79 9.58 16.49
CA SER A 374 -42.07 8.32 16.73
C SER A 374 -41.98 7.45 15.49
N LEU A 375 -40.81 6.86 15.25
CA LEU A 375 -40.56 5.85 14.22
C LEU A 375 -40.15 4.53 14.86
N TYR A 376 -40.72 3.43 14.39
CA TYR A 376 -40.38 2.09 14.89
C TYR A 376 -40.21 1.10 13.74
N PHE A 377 -39.09 0.39 13.73
CA PHE A 377 -38.84 -0.76 12.86
C PHE A 377 -38.85 -2.05 13.70
N ALA A 378 -39.76 -2.96 13.39
CA ALA A 378 -39.91 -4.26 14.04
C ALA A 378 -38.88 -5.29 13.53
N GLU A 379 -38.97 -6.51 14.06
CA GLU A 379 -38.04 -7.59 13.74
C GLU A 379 -37.94 -7.85 12.23
N GLY A 380 -36.70 -7.94 11.73
CA GLY A 380 -36.42 -8.17 10.32
C GLY A 380 -36.76 -7.02 9.38
N ALA A 381 -37.34 -5.91 9.89
CA ALA A 381 -37.59 -4.72 9.09
C ALA A 381 -36.29 -3.99 8.76
N ASN A 382 -36.28 -3.19 7.69
CA ASN A 382 -35.10 -2.44 7.29
C ASN A 382 -35.39 -1.01 6.79
N ALA A 383 -34.46 -0.09 7.05
CA ALA A 383 -34.57 1.29 6.58
C ALA A 383 -34.23 1.46 5.07
N GLY A 384 -33.73 0.43 4.40
CA GLY A 384 -33.37 0.53 2.98
C GLY A 384 -32.29 1.60 2.73
N VAL A 385 -32.59 2.51 1.79
CA VAL A 385 -31.79 3.70 1.42
C VAL A 385 -32.52 4.98 1.82
N SER A 386 -33.32 4.94 2.89
CA SER A 386 -34.11 6.09 3.33
C SER A 386 -33.24 7.22 3.89
N ASP A 387 -33.73 8.45 3.77
CA ASP A 387 -33.26 9.59 4.53
C ASP A 387 -34.16 9.75 5.77
N ILE A 388 -33.59 9.73 6.97
CA ILE A 388 -34.33 9.80 8.24
C ILE A 388 -33.85 11.00 9.06
N ASP A 389 -34.72 12.00 9.21
CA ASP A 389 -34.48 13.18 10.04
C ASP A 389 -35.27 13.08 11.35
N ILE A 390 -34.56 13.03 12.48
CA ILE A 390 -35.13 12.91 13.81
C ILE A 390 -34.93 14.23 14.56
N ALA A 391 -35.94 15.09 14.60
CA ALA A 391 -35.83 16.39 15.27
C ALA A 391 -35.82 16.27 16.81
N GLN A 392 -35.41 17.35 17.48
CA GLN A 392 -35.44 17.43 18.95
C GLN A 392 -36.82 17.04 19.55
N GLY A 393 -36.79 16.07 20.46
CA GLY A 393 -37.99 15.53 21.12
C GLY A 393 -38.80 14.54 20.29
N ALA A 394 -38.28 14.09 19.13
CA ALA A 394 -38.74 12.91 18.41
C ALA A 394 -37.87 11.68 18.76
N SER A 395 -38.36 10.49 18.42
CA SER A 395 -37.62 9.24 18.67
C SER A 395 -37.74 8.23 17.52
N ALA A 396 -36.63 7.57 17.19
CA ALA A 396 -36.62 6.42 16.29
C ALA A 396 -36.03 5.18 16.98
N THR A 397 -36.68 4.04 16.80
CA THR A 397 -36.25 2.75 17.36
C THR A 397 -36.19 1.68 16.29
N PHE A 398 -35.05 0.98 16.24
CA PHE A 398 -34.85 -0.26 15.50
C PHE A 398 -34.81 -1.41 16.51
N HIS A 399 -35.73 -2.35 16.41
CA HIS A 399 -35.83 -3.50 17.30
C HIS A 399 -35.65 -4.79 16.49
N ALA A 400 -34.53 -5.49 16.70
CA ALA A 400 -34.12 -6.62 15.85
C ALA A 400 -34.17 -6.30 14.34
N ALA A 401 -33.89 -5.05 13.98
CA ALA A 401 -34.07 -4.48 12.65
C ALA A 401 -32.73 -4.03 12.04
N ASN A 402 -32.74 -3.59 10.79
CA ASN A 402 -31.53 -3.19 10.07
C ASN A 402 -31.61 -1.75 9.53
N ALA A 403 -30.69 -0.88 9.93
CA ALA A 403 -30.56 0.47 9.36
C ALA A 403 -30.06 0.46 7.91
N ALA A 404 -29.56 -0.68 7.43
CA ALA A 404 -29.18 -0.97 6.04
C ALA A 404 -28.16 0.02 5.49
N VAL A 405 -28.57 0.95 4.61
CA VAL A 405 -27.72 2.00 4.03
C VAL A 405 -28.38 3.38 4.18
N ALA A 406 -29.23 3.53 5.19
CA ALA A 406 -29.95 4.78 5.44
C ALA A 406 -29.01 5.91 5.86
N SER A 407 -29.39 7.13 5.52
CA SER A 407 -28.82 8.36 6.07
C SER A 407 -29.68 8.78 7.25
N ILE A 408 -29.13 8.85 8.46
CA ILE A 408 -29.85 9.15 9.69
C ILE A 408 -29.27 10.39 10.35
N GLN A 409 -30.03 11.48 10.36
CA GLN A 409 -29.71 12.69 11.11
C GLN A 409 -30.50 12.71 12.42
N ASN A 410 -29.82 12.54 13.54
CA ASN A 410 -30.43 12.50 14.87
C ASN A 410 -30.15 13.77 15.68
N ASP A 411 -31.17 14.59 15.86
CA ASP A 411 -31.25 15.69 16.85
C ASP A 411 -32.16 15.33 18.06
N GLY A 412 -32.75 14.13 18.03
CA GLY A 412 -33.64 13.59 19.07
C GLY A 412 -33.05 12.37 19.78
N THR A 413 -33.81 11.28 19.81
CA THR A 413 -33.38 9.99 20.36
C THR A 413 -33.40 8.89 19.30
N LEU A 414 -32.25 8.28 19.05
CA LEU A 414 -32.09 7.10 18.20
C LEU A 414 -31.74 5.88 19.06
N THR A 415 -32.46 4.78 18.89
CA THR A 415 -32.17 3.51 19.58
C THR A 415 -32.10 2.35 18.59
N LEU A 416 -31.01 1.60 18.59
CA LEU A 416 -30.88 0.31 17.93
C LEU A 416 -30.73 -0.76 19.01
N GLU A 417 -31.68 -1.69 19.08
CA GLU A 417 -31.74 -2.68 20.15
C GLU A 417 -32.06 -4.11 19.68
N ALA A 418 -31.89 -5.07 20.60
CA ALA A 418 -32.33 -6.46 20.44
C ALA A 418 -31.77 -7.18 19.19
N GLY A 419 -30.46 -7.06 18.94
CA GLY A 419 -29.80 -7.68 17.79
C GLY A 419 -29.84 -6.83 16.52
N SER A 420 -30.25 -5.57 16.62
CA SER A 420 -30.30 -4.65 15.48
C SER A 420 -28.92 -4.42 14.85
N LYS A 421 -28.93 -4.23 13.53
CA LYS A 421 -27.74 -4.02 12.71
C LYS A 421 -27.71 -2.59 12.17
N ALA A 422 -26.59 -1.89 12.33
CA ALA A 422 -26.42 -0.57 11.73
C ALA A 422 -26.06 -0.64 10.23
N GLY A 423 -25.59 -1.80 9.74
CA GLY A 423 -25.32 -2.01 8.31
C GLY A 423 -24.15 -1.17 7.80
N ARG A 424 -24.40 -0.37 6.77
CA ARG A 424 -23.53 0.71 6.27
C ARG A 424 -24.29 2.04 6.31
N ALA A 425 -25.09 2.26 7.35
CA ALA A 425 -25.81 3.51 7.53
C ALA A 425 -24.83 4.63 7.88
N ASP A 426 -25.16 5.84 7.43
CA ASP A 426 -24.48 7.07 7.81
C ASP A 426 -25.28 7.71 8.94
N ILE A 427 -24.73 7.74 10.16
CA ILE A 427 -25.44 8.19 11.36
C ILE A 427 -24.76 9.42 11.93
N LEU A 428 -25.44 10.56 11.83
CA LEU A 428 -25.04 11.81 12.47
C LEU A 428 -25.85 12.03 13.74
N ASN A 429 -25.22 11.91 14.90
CA ASN A 429 -25.81 12.26 16.19
C ASN A 429 -25.42 13.70 16.55
N GLN A 430 -26.36 14.64 16.46
CA GLN A 430 -26.14 16.07 16.68
C GLN A 430 -25.91 16.44 18.16
N SER A 431 -25.50 17.69 18.39
CA SER A 431 -25.31 18.24 19.73
C SER A 431 -26.62 18.21 20.54
N GLY A 432 -26.60 17.64 21.74
CA GLY A 432 -27.78 17.46 22.58
C GLY A 432 -28.63 16.22 22.26
N ALA A 433 -28.35 15.51 21.17
CA ALA A 433 -29.02 14.28 20.79
C ALA A 433 -28.44 13.05 21.51
N ARG A 434 -29.26 11.99 21.57
CA ARG A 434 -28.87 10.71 22.17
C ARG A 434 -29.00 9.57 21.16
N ALA A 435 -27.91 8.85 20.93
CA ALA A 435 -27.89 7.59 20.19
C ALA A 435 -27.55 6.42 21.14
N THR A 436 -28.35 5.36 21.11
CA THR A 436 -28.14 4.18 21.96
C THR A 436 -28.12 2.91 21.10
N PHE A 437 -27.05 2.13 21.24
CA PHE A 437 -26.88 0.82 20.62
C PHE A 437 -26.83 -0.20 21.77
N LEU A 438 -27.84 -1.09 21.83
CA LEU A 438 -28.04 -2.01 22.93
C LEU A 438 -28.22 -3.44 22.41
N ASN A 439 -27.24 -4.33 22.64
CA ASN A 439 -27.21 -5.63 21.95
C ASN A 439 -27.25 -5.45 20.42
N ALA A 440 -26.43 -4.55 19.87
CA ALA A 440 -26.44 -4.22 18.45
C ALA A 440 -25.12 -4.58 17.76
N ASP A 441 -25.13 -4.59 16.43
CA ASP A 441 -23.95 -4.79 15.59
C ASP A 441 -23.78 -3.57 14.67
N LEU A 442 -22.68 -2.82 14.84
CA LEU A 442 -22.37 -1.62 14.07
C LEU A 442 -21.92 -1.93 12.63
N GLN A 443 -21.43 -3.15 12.37
CA GLN A 443 -21.00 -3.63 11.06
C GLN A 443 -20.00 -2.73 10.34
N ARG A 444 -20.45 -1.89 9.41
CA ARG A 444 -19.63 -0.98 8.59
C ARG A 444 -20.27 0.41 8.54
N ALA A 445 -21.04 0.77 9.56
CA ALA A 445 -21.67 2.08 9.65
C ALA A 445 -20.62 3.19 9.81
N GLU A 446 -20.95 4.37 9.31
CA GLU A 446 -20.19 5.59 9.56
C GLU A 446 -20.93 6.40 10.62
N LEU A 447 -20.31 6.61 11.78
CA LEU A 447 -20.92 7.27 12.91
C LEU A 447 -20.19 8.58 13.21
N VAL A 448 -20.93 9.69 13.24
CA VAL A 448 -20.42 10.98 13.71
C VAL A 448 -21.21 11.39 14.95
N ASN A 449 -20.53 11.44 16.08
CA ASN A 449 -21.11 11.84 17.36
C ASN A 449 -20.71 13.26 17.75
N GLN A 450 -21.69 14.16 17.86
CA GLN A 450 -21.56 15.51 18.43
C GLN A 450 -22.33 15.64 19.77
N GLY A 451 -23.03 14.59 20.19
CA GLY A 451 -23.87 14.55 21.39
C GLY A 451 -23.48 13.40 22.34
N SER A 452 -24.47 12.66 22.83
CA SER A 452 -24.25 11.47 23.68
C SER A 452 -24.52 10.18 22.93
N MET A 453 -23.54 9.28 22.90
CA MET A 453 -23.67 7.94 22.34
C MET A 453 -23.43 6.89 23.41
N ARG A 454 -24.28 5.86 23.46
CA ARG A 454 -24.12 4.69 24.33
C ARG A 454 -23.97 3.44 23.48
N LEU A 455 -22.88 2.70 23.70
CA LEU A 455 -22.67 1.36 23.14
C LEU A 455 -22.71 0.35 24.29
N GLU A 456 -23.73 -0.50 24.33
CA GLU A 456 -23.88 -1.50 25.39
C GLU A 456 -24.10 -2.88 24.78
N ARG A 457 -23.26 -3.86 25.16
CA ARG A 457 -23.26 -5.19 24.54
C ARG A 457 -23.24 -5.13 23.01
N THR A 458 -22.48 -4.18 22.48
CA THR A 458 -22.46 -3.85 21.05
C THR A 458 -21.22 -4.42 20.38
N GLN A 459 -21.37 -4.96 19.17
CA GLN A 459 -20.26 -5.37 18.31
C GLN A 459 -19.85 -4.19 17.42
N GLY A 460 -18.57 -3.84 17.43
CA GLY A 460 -18.01 -2.69 16.71
C GLY A 460 -17.93 -2.91 15.20
N GLY A 461 -17.65 -4.15 14.76
CA GLY A 461 -17.42 -4.45 13.36
C GLY A 461 -16.29 -3.60 12.77
N SER A 462 -16.25 -3.47 11.44
CA SER A 462 -15.34 -2.54 10.75
C SER A 462 -15.95 -1.12 10.62
N ALA A 463 -16.79 -0.70 11.58
CA ALA A 463 -17.41 0.62 11.57
C ALA A 463 -16.38 1.73 11.87
N THR A 464 -16.73 2.96 11.51
CA THR A 464 -15.95 4.16 11.87
C THR A 464 -16.79 5.04 12.79
N LEU A 465 -16.18 5.53 13.89
CA LEU A 465 -16.81 6.42 14.85
C LEU A 465 -15.93 7.65 15.06
N ILE A 466 -16.48 8.82 14.76
CA ILE A 466 -15.86 10.11 15.05
C ILE A 466 -16.58 10.72 16.25
N ASN A 467 -15.86 10.93 17.35
CA ASN A 467 -16.37 11.59 18.55
C ASN A 467 -15.87 13.05 18.62
N GLY A 468 -16.79 14.00 18.44
CA GLY A 468 -16.52 15.45 18.43
C GLY A 468 -16.12 16.03 19.80
N VAL A 469 -15.76 17.32 19.82
CA VAL A 469 -15.13 18.02 20.96
C VAL A 469 -15.93 17.91 22.27
N ASP A 470 -17.23 18.21 22.23
CA ASP A 470 -18.11 18.19 23.41
C ASP A 470 -18.91 16.89 23.52
N ALA A 471 -18.56 15.89 22.70
CA ALA A 471 -19.31 14.67 22.56
C ALA A 471 -18.84 13.59 23.52
N HIS A 472 -19.80 12.78 23.98
CA HIS A 472 -19.58 11.71 24.94
C HIS A 472 -19.94 10.35 24.35
N VAL A 473 -19.02 9.38 24.44
CA VAL A 473 -19.29 7.98 24.12
C VAL A 473 -19.09 7.15 25.39
N ASP A 474 -20.13 6.45 25.83
CA ASP A 474 -20.04 5.48 26.92
C ASP A 474 -20.20 4.07 26.37
N VAL A 475 -19.15 3.26 26.53
CA VAL A 475 -19.08 1.88 26.08
C VAL A 475 -19.10 0.95 27.28
N LEU A 476 -20.03 -0.01 27.28
CA LEU A 476 -20.22 -0.99 28.34
C LEU A 476 -20.35 -2.40 27.78
N ASP A 477 -19.57 -3.34 28.31
CA ASP A 477 -19.63 -4.78 27.98
C ASP A 477 -19.66 -5.06 26.47
N SER A 478 -18.91 -4.30 25.68
CA SER A 478 -18.98 -4.31 24.21
C SER A 478 -17.71 -4.86 23.56
N ASP A 479 -17.83 -5.42 22.37
CA ASP A 479 -16.71 -5.93 21.59
C ASP A 479 -16.37 -4.91 20.49
N LEU A 480 -15.31 -4.13 20.65
CA LEU A 480 -14.90 -3.09 19.71
C LEU A 480 -13.88 -3.58 18.67
N GLN A 481 -13.71 -4.90 18.50
CA GLN A 481 -12.77 -5.43 17.52
C GLN A 481 -13.03 -4.83 16.12
N GLN A 482 -11.95 -4.36 15.48
CA GLN A 482 -11.93 -3.71 14.16
C GLN A 482 -12.57 -2.32 14.05
N LEU A 483 -13.12 -1.78 15.13
CA LEU A 483 -13.67 -0.42 15.14
C LEU A 483 -12.56 0.59 14.90
N GLY A 484 -12.78 1.52 13.97
CA GLY A 484 -11.99 2.75 13.86
C GLY A 484 -12.63 3.87 14.68
N LEU A 485 -11.92 4.38 15.69
CA LEU A 485 -12.41 5.46 16.57
C LEU A 485 -11.48 6.67 16.49
N ALA A 486 -12.00 7.82 16.05
CA ALA A 486 -11.32 9.10 16.15
C ALA A 486 -11.92 9.91 17.30
N ASN A 487 -11.12 10.28 18.30
CA ASN A 487 -11.63 10.88 19.53
C ASN A 487 -11.07 12.28 19.80
N VAL A 488 -11.96 13.28 19.74
CA VAL A 488 -11.69 14.67 20.17
C VAL A 488 -12.32 14.96 21.55
N GLY A 489 -13.44 14.30 21.88
CA GLY A 489 -14.19 14.48 23.12
C GLY A 489 -13.84 13.47 24.22
N VAL A 490 -14.87 12.93 24.88
CA VAL A 490 -14.70 11.98 25.99
C VAL A 490 -15.27 10.61 25.63
N VAL A 491 -14.44 9.57 25.74
CA VAL A 491 -14.82 8.17 25.57
C VAL A 491 -14.56 7.41 26.87
N ASN A 492 -15.58 6.75 27.41
CA ASN A 492 -15.46 5.85 28.56
C ASN A 492 -15.61 4.39 28.09
N LEU A 493 -14.61 3.54 28.37
CA LEU A 493 -14.68 2.09 28.17
C LEU A 493 -14.79 1.39 29.53
N ARG A 494 -15.86 0.61 29.72
CA ARG A 494 -16.20 0.02 31.03
C ARG A 494 -16.71 -1.42 30.91
N GLY A 495 -16.76 -2.13 32.04
CA GLY A 495 -17.22 -3.52 32.11
C GLY A 495 -16.26 -4.48 31.41
N ASN A 496 -16.79 -5.49 30.72
CA ASN A 496 -16.04 -6.52 30.01
C ASN A 496 -15.71 -6.13 28.55
N THR A 497 -15.49 -4.83 28.29
CA THR A 497 -15.26 -4.32 26.93
C THR A 497 -13.94 -4.82 26.34
N LEU A 498 -13.95 -5.24 25.07
CA LEU A 498 -12.76 -5.68 24.31
C LEU A 498 -12.40 -4.64 23.24
N ALA A 499 -11.09 -4.44 22.98
CA ALA A 499 -10.60 -3.49 21.98
C ALA A 499 -9.27 -3.93 21.30
N ASP A 500 -8.90 -5.21 21.42
CA ASP A 500 -7.64 -5.77 20.93
C ASP A 500 -7.44 -5.59 19.41
N GLY A 501 -8.52 -5.58 18.62
CA GLY A 501 -8.48 -5.31 17.19
C GLY A 501 -8.75 -3.86 16.78
N ALA A 502 -9.06 -2.96 17.72
CA ALA A 502 -9.51 -1.61 17.45
C ALA A 502 -8.35 -0.67 17.04
N ARG A 503 -8.68 0.34 16.23
CA ARG A 503 -7.78 1.48 15.93
C ARG A 503 -8.35 2.72 16.57
N ILE A 504 -7.64 3.29 17.54
CA ILE A 504 -8.05 4.51 18.26
C ILE A 504 -7.07 5.63 17.93
N GLU A 505 -7.55 6.63 17.21
CA GLU A 505 -6.84 7.88 16.93
C GLU A 505 -7.31 8.96 17.90
N MET A 506 -6.39 9.47 18.72
CA MET A 506 -6.65 10.53 19.68
C MET A 506 -6.35 11.89 19.04
N LEU A 507 -7.32 12.79 19.07
CA LEU A 507 -7.25 14.13 18.47
C LEU A 507 -7.44 15.24 19.53
N GLY A 508 -6.87 15.03 20.71
CA GLY A 508 -6.91 15.92 21.88
C GLY A 508 -7.87 15.48 22.99
N GLY A 509 -8.69 14.46 22.75
CA GLY A 509 -9.72 14.00 23.69
C GLY A 509 -9.21 13.18 24.88
N ASN A 510 -10.16 12.73 25.69
CA ASN A 510 -9.93 11.85 26.84
C ASN A 510 -10.49 10.45 26.55
N LEU A 511 -9.65 9.43 26.74
CA LEU A 511 -10.02 8.02 26.72
C LEU A 511 -9.87 7.45 28.14
N ASN A 512 -10.99 7.14 28.77
CA ASN A 512 -11.02 6.62 30.13
C ASN A 512 -11.35 5.12 30.13
N ILE A 513 -10.40 4.31 30.61
CA ILE A 513 -10.50 2.85 30.68
C ILE A 513 -10.49 2.33 32.14
N SER A 514 -10.58 3.24 33.11
CA SER A 514 -10.57 2.90 34.55
C SER A 514 -11.76 2.06 35.00
N GLY A 515 -12.85 2.07 34.22
CA GLY A 515 -14.06 1.31 34.50
C GLY A 515 -14.06 -0.12 33.95
N ILE A 516 -12.96 -0.61 33.37
CA ILE A 516 -12.83 -2.01 32.93
C ILE A 516 -12.88 -2.95 34.13
N GLU A 517 -13.60 -4.06 33.98
CA GLU A 517 -13.74 -5.11 34.99
C GLU A 517 -12.79 -6.28 34.69
N ALA A 518 -12.47 -7.06 35.71
CA ALA A 518 -11.57 -8.20 35.56
C ALA A 518 -12.33 -9.42 35.00
N GLN A 519 -11.76 -10.08 34.00
CA GLN A 519 -12.36 -11.28 33.42
C GLN A 519 -12.21 -12.49 34.38
N ALA A 520 -13.34 -13.12 34.72
CA ALA A 520 -13.55 -14.31 35.57
C ALA A 520 -13.58 -14.14 37.12
N PRO A 521 -14.57 -14.74 37.83
CA PRO A 521 -14.63 -14.75 39.28
C PRO A 521 -13.78 -15.90 39.86
N GLY A 522 -12.53 -15.61 40.23
CA GLY A 522 -11.68 -16.55 40.97
C GLY A 522 -10.22 -16.12 41.07
N ARG A 523 -9.80 -15.67 42.27
CA ARG A 523 -8.47 -15.14 42.66
C ARG A 523 -7.94 -13.97 41.80
N LYS A 524 -8.03 -12.75 42.35
CA LYS A 524 -7.35 -11.51 41.91
C LYS A 524 -7.05 -11.46 40.40
N ALA A 525 -8.08 -11.54 39.57
CA ALA A 525 -7.93 -11.30 38.14
C ALA A 525 -7.53 -9.83 37.94
N GLU A 526 -6.46 -9.59 37.19
CA GLU A 526 -5.95 -8.24 36.87
C GLU A 526 -6.86 -7.59 35.82
N LYS A 527 -7.33 -6.36 36.07
CA LYS A 527 -8.09 -5.60 35.07
C LYS A 527 -7.16 -5.30 33.90
N THR A 528 -7.48 -5.78 32.70
CA THR A 528 -6.63 -5.60 31.52
C THR A 528 -7.48 -5.20 30.32
N LEU A 529 -7.02 -4.21 29.56
CA LEU A 529 -7.58 -3.85 28.27
C LEU A 529 -6.45 -3.82 27.22
N SER A 530 -6.58 -4.65 26.21
CA SER A 530 -5.80 -4.57 24.98
C SER A 530 -6.42 -3.58 24.01
N ILE A 531 -5.61 -2.71 23.42
CA ILE A 531 -5.96 -1.83 22.30
C ILE A 531 -5.02 -2.14 21.15
N GLY A 532 -5.60 -2.45 19.99
CA GLY A 532 -4.85 -2.85 18.81
C GLY A 532 -3.83 -1.81 18.32
N SER A 533 -4.31 -0.60 18.06
CA SER A 533 -3.50 0.57 17.68
C SER A 533 -4.01 1.81 18.42
N LEU A 534 -3.09 2.56 19.02
CA LEU A 534 -3.36 3.82 19.71
C LEU A 534 -2.40 4.90 19.19
N SER A 535 -2.93 5.96 18.60
CA SER A 535 -2.12 7.03 18.01
C SER A 535 -2.66 8.44 18.33
N GLY A 536 -1.86 9.46 18.01
CA GLY A 536 -2.26 10.87 18.11
C GLY A 536 -1.97 11.51 19.48
N ILE A 537 -2.74 12.51 19.85
CA ILE A 537 -2.57 13.36 21.04
C ILE A 537 -3.83 13.28 21.91
N GLY A 538 -3.67 13.29 23.24
CA GLY A 538 -4.80 13.32 24.16
C GLY A 538 -4.42 12.75 25.51
N ARG A 539 -5.42 12.38 26.30
CA ARG A 539 -5.21 11.82 27.65
C ARG A 539 -5.83 10.44 27.75
N VAL A 540 -5.08 9.47 28.25
CA VAL A 540 -5.58 8.12 28.56
C VAL A 540 -5.58 7.93 30.07
N VAL A 541 -6.77 7.69 30.64
CA VAL A 541 -6.96 7.48 32.09
C VAL A 541 -7.16 6.01 32.38
N THR A 542 -6.20 5.39 33.06
CA THR A 542 -6.13 3.93 33.24
C THR A 542 -6.75 3.42 34.54
N GLY A 543 -6.71 4.22 35.62
CA GLY A 543 -7.08 3.74 36.96
C GLY A 543 -6.24 2.51 37.36
N ASP A 544 -6.91 1.41 37.74
CA ASP A 544 -6.25 0.12 38.04
C ASP A 544 -6.13 -0.79 36.82
N THR A 545 -6.57 -0.35 35.63
CA THR A 545 -6.57 -1.15 34.41
C THR A 545 -5.18 -1.17 33.79
N LYS A 546 -4.64 -2.38 33.57
CA LYS A 546 -3.45 -2.61 32.75
C LYS A 546 -3.78 -2.36 31.28
N LEU A 547 -3.03 -1.46 30.65
CA LEU A 547 -3.18 -1.11 29.25
C LEU A 547 -2.17 -1.91 28.41
N VAL A 548 -2.64 -2.71 27.46
CA VAL A 548 -1.80 -3.41 26.48
C VAL A 548 -1.97 -2.75 25.12
N LEU A 549 -0.87 -2.42 24.44
CA LEU A 549 -0.85 -1.71 23.17
C LEU A 549 -0.07 -2.51 22.12
N GLY A 550 -0.51 -2.46 20.86
CA GLY A 550 0.26 -2.96 19.71
C GLY A 550 -0.10 -4.36 19.22
N ASP A 551 -1.24 -4.92 19.65
CA ASP A 551 -1.72 -6.25 19.25
C ASP A 551 -2.00 -6.36 17.72
N ARG A 552 -1.98 -5.25 16.98
CA ARG A 552 -2.10 -5.22 15.51
C ARG A 552 -0.79 -5.34 14.75
N ASP A 553 0.35 -5.41 15.44
CA ASP A 553 1.69 -5.44 14.83
C ASP A 553 2.01 -4.22 13.93
N GLU A 554 1.31 -3.10 14.14
CA GLU A 554 1.49 -1.85 13.40
C GLU A 554 2.44 -0.87 14.13
N ASP A 555 3.02 0.07 13.39
CA ASP A 555 3.78 1.17 13.98
C ASP A 555 2.84 2.29 14.44
N ASP A 556 2.87 2.60 15.72
CA ASP A 556 2.02 3.61 16.36
C ASP A 556 2.85 4.81 16.84
N ARG A 557 2.22 5.99 16.90
CA ARG A 557 2.79 7.18 17.54
C ARG A 557 1.76 7.83 18.43
N PHE A 558 2.03 7.87 19.74
CA PHE A 558 1.21 8.54 20.73
C PHE A 558 2.02 9.68 21.39
N ASP A 559 1.56 10.90 21.16
CA ASP A 559 2.12 12.15 21.66
C ASP A 559 1.36 12.70 22.89
N GLY A 560 0.36 11.96 23.38
CA GLY A 560 -0.45 12.31 24.55
C GLY A 560 0.15 11.89 25.91
N GLU A 561 -0.70 11.87 26.94
CA GLU A 561 -0.33 11.51 28.33
C GLU A 561 -1.12 10.28 28.81
N ILE A 562 -0.43 9.29 29.42
CA ILE A 562 -1.06 8.15 30.10
C ILE A 562 -0.98 8.36 31.61
N VAL A 563 -2.12 8.42 32.29
CA VAL A 563 -2.22 8.72 33.72
C VAL A 563 -3.09 7.74 34.48
N ARG A 564 -2.80 7.63 35.78
CA ARG A 564 -3.65 6.94 36.74
C ARG A 564 -4.38 7.97 37.59
N GLU A 565 -5.64 8.21 37.25
CA GLU A 565 -6.57 8.95 38.12
C GLU A 565 -7.66 7.98 38.59
N GLU A 566 -7.91 7.94 39.90
CA GLU A 566 -9.09 7.26 40.43
C GLU A 566 -10.33 8.09 40.12
N VAL A 567 -11.40 7.43 39.66
CA VAL A 567 -12.67 8.08 39.36
C VAL A 567 -13.16 8.82 40.61
N SER A 568 -13.15 10.15 40.59
CA SER A 568 -14.02 10.92 41.46
C SER A 568 -15.45 10.68 40.98
N SER A 569 -16.14 9.73 41.62
CA SER A 569 -17.58 9.58 41.46
C SER A 569 -18.24 10.96 41.64
N GLY A 570 -18.99 11.39 40.63
CA GLY A 570 -19.58 12.73 40.56
C GLY A 570 -20.24 13.18 41.86
N GLY A 571 -19.82 14.36 42.31
CA GLY A 571 -20.35 15.03 43.49
C GLY A 571 -19.57 16.30 43.76
N ALA A 572 -19.94 17.39 43.10
CA ALA A 572 -19.52 18.73 43.49
C ALA A 572 -20.06 19.03 44.90
N SER A 573 -19.29 18.70 45.93
CA SER A 573 -19.36 19.22 47.31
C SER A 573 -18.57 18.31 48.27
N ASN A 574 -17.23 18.27 48.19
CA ASN A 574 -16.42 17.85 49.34
C ASN A 574 -14.93 18.21 49.27
N ALA A 575 -14.54 19.18 48.44
CA ALA A 575 -13.16 19.67 48.34
C ALA A 575 -12.63 20.40 49.60
N LEU A 576 -13.41 20.47 50.69
CA LEU A 576 -13.04 21.17 51.93
C LEU A 576 -12.99 20.28 53.19
N ARG A 577 -13.08 18.94 53.07
CA ARG A 577 -13.19 18.06 54.26
C ARG A 577 -12.14 16.96 54.42
N ARG A 578 -11.07 16.96 53.63
CA ARG A 578 -9.91 16.07 53.85
C ARG A 578 -8.61 16.85 54.03
N ALA A 579 -8.64 17.77 54.97
CA ALA A 579 -7.46 18.31 55.62
C ALA A 579 -7.52 17.95 57.12
N SER A 580 -7.29 16.68 57.48
CA SER A 580 -6.91 16.31 58.85
C SER A 580 -6.47 14.84 58.95
N LYS A 581 -5.23 14.64 59.42
CA LYS A 581 -4.62 13.44 60.02
C LYS A 581 -4.26 12.29 59.05
N SER A 582 -2.97 12.10 58.79
CA SER A 582 -2.03 11.20 59.50
C SER A 582 -2.03 9.81 58.82
N SER A 583 -0.94 9.12 58.51
CA SER A 583 0.51 9.22 58.74
C SER A 583 1.16 8.11 57.91
N ALA A 584 2.38 8.35 57.45
CA ALA A 584 3.38 7.41 56.92
C ALA A 584 2.99 5.92 56.80
N GLN A 585 2.70 5.49 55.57
CA GLN A 585 2.88 4.11 55.12
C GLN A 585 3.49 4.17 53.71
N VAL A 586 4.57 3.45 53.50
CA VAL A 586 5.34 3.40 52.24
C VAL A 586 4.39 3.05 51.09
N ALA A 587 4.07 4.03 50.24
CA ALA A 587 3.14 3.86 49.13
C ALA A 587 3.85 3.14 47.97
N ALA A 588 3.39 1.93 47.67
CA ALA A 588 3.70 1.26 46.41
C ALA A 588 3.24 2.14 45.23
N ALA A 589 4.03 2.15 44.15
CA ALA A 589 3.93 3.07 43.02
C ALA A 589 2.48 3.31 42.53
N THR A 590 1.97 4.51 42.78
CA THR A 590 0.69 5.01 42.29
C THR A 590 0.85 5.55 40.87
N GLY A 591 0.84 4.67 39.86
CA GLY A 591 0.85 5.06 38.43
C GLY A 591 0.32 3.96 37.51
N SER A 592 0.21 4.25 36.21
CA SER A 592 -0.35 3.35 35.19
C SER A 592 0.56 2.15 34.91
N ASN A 593 -0.04 0.99 34.60
CA ASN A 593 0.66 -0.20 34.12
C ASN A 593 0.42 -0.36 32.61
N VAL A 594 1.49 -0.25 31.81
CA VAL A 594 1.44 -0.28 30.34
C VAL A 594 2.29 -1.43 29.82
N VAL A 595 1.77 -2.16 28.84
CA VAL A 595 2.49 -3.20 28.12
C VAL A 595 2.49 -2.88 26.63
N LYS A 596 3.66 -2.93 26.01
CA LYS A 596 3.82 -2.98 24.56
C LYS A 596 3.93 -4.43 24.11
N ALA A 597 2.95 -4.88 23.35
CA ALA A 597 2.86 -6.19 22.72
C ALA A 597 2.96 -6.07 21.19
N GLY A 598 3.07 -7.21 20.48
CA GLY A 598 3.21 -7.26 19.02
C GLY A 598 4.56 -6.76 18.48
N THR A 599 4.81 -6.94 17.18
CA THR A 599 6.12 -6.70 16.54
C THR A 599 6.38 -5.26 16.10
N GLY A 600 5.34 -4.42 16.03
CA GLY A 600 5.45 -3.02 15.59
C GLY A 600 6.18 -2.10 16.59
N ASN A 601 6.47 -0.87 16.17
CA ASN A 601 7.10 0.15 16.99
C ASN A 601 6.06 1.12 17.59
N LEU A 602 6.07 1.28 18.92
CA LEU A 602 5.29 2.31 19.62
C LEU A 602 6.16 3.53 19.91
N THR A 603 5.91 4.65 19.23
CA THR A 603 6.60 5.92 19.49
C THR A 603 5.84 6.70 20.55
N LEU A 604 6.50 6.94 21.69
CA LEU A 604 5.99 7.78 22.77
C LEU A 604 6.65 9.15 22.68
N GLY A 605 5.91 10.15 22.20
CA GLY A 605 6.40 11.53 22.02
C GLY A 605 5.83 12.55 23.01
N GLY A 606 4.96 12.13 23.92
CA GLY A 606 4.44 12.95 25.02
C GLY A 606 5.08 12.66 26.38
N ASP A 607 4.68 13.40 27.41
CA ASP A 607 5.06 13.13 28.81
C ASP A 607 4.34 11.86 29.31
N GLN A 608 5.09 10.82 29.70
CA GLN A 608 4.54 9.59 30.28
C GLN A 608 4.84 9.46 31.78
N SER A 609 5.12 10.56 32.49
CA SER A 609 5.42 10.55 33.94
C SER A 609 4.38 9.81 34.79
N GLY A 610 3.13 9.74 34.32
CA GLY A 610 2.04 8.98 34.96
C GLY A 610 2.15 7.45 34.86
N VAL A 611 3.09 6.92 34.08
CA VAL A 611 3.35 5.47 33.91
C VAL A 611 4.34 4.99 34.98
N ALA A 612 3.87 4.08 35.84
CA ALA A 612 4.68 3.45 36.90
C ALA A 612 5.31 2.11 36.45
N SER A 613 4.79 1.49 35.41
CA SER A 613 5.34 0.25 34.84
C SER A 613 5.13 0.28 33.32
N LEU A 614 6.23 0.14 32.57
CA LEU A 614 6.23 -0.04 31.12
C LEU A 614 6.94 -1.36 30.80
N ARG A 615 6.20 -2.36 30.35
CA ARG A 615 6.76 -3.66 29.95
C ARG A 615 6.73 -3.80 28.43
N ILE A 616 7.84 -4.16 27.82
CA ILE A 616 7.98 -4.32 26.37
C ILE A 616 8.16 -5.80 26.09
N GLU A 617 7.09 -6.47 25.69
CA GLU A 617 7.04 -7.91 25.43
C GLU A 617 7.41 -8.26 23.98
N GLY A 618 7.23 -7.32 23.05
CA GLY A 618 7.57 -7.48 21.64
C GLY A 618 7.72 -6.15 20.90
N GLY A 619 8.44 -6.19 19.78
CA GLY A 619 8.67 -5.02 18.93
C GLY A 619 9.56 -3.99 19.61
N SER A 620 9.32 -2.70 19.35
CA SER A 620 10.09 -1.62 19.96
C SER A 620 9.24 -0.50 20.55
N VAL A 621 9.79 0.21 21.53
CA VAL A 621 9.30 1.51 21.99
C VAL A 621 10.32 2.58 21.60
N THR A 622 9.91 3.55 20.79
CA THR A 622 10.73 4.73 20.50
C THR A 622 10.39 5.84 21.48
N ALA A 623 11.32 6.19 22.35
CA ALA A 623 11.19 7.31 23.29
C ALA A 623 11.61 8.62 22.60
N ALA A 624 10.63 9.46 22.28
CA ALA A 624 10.81 10.72 21.56
C ALA A 624 10.59 11.97 22.44
N HIS A 625 10.47 11.79 23.74
CA HIS A 625 10.28 12.86 24.73
C HIS A 625 11.08 12.57 26.01
N ALA A 626 11.47 13.62 26.75
CA ALA A 626 12.29 13.53 27.95
C ALA A 626 11.76 12.56 29.01
N LYS A 627 10.45 12.36 29.04
CA LYS A 627 9.76 11.49 30.01
C LYS A 627 8.96 10.37 29.32
N ALA A 628 9.35 9.99 28.11
CA ALA A 628 8.58 9.04 27.28
C ALA A 628 8.51 7.62 27.86
N LEU A 629 9.51 7.20 28.66
CA LEU A 629 9.55 5.87 29.27
C LEU A 629 8.83 5.78 30.62
N GLY A 630 8.30 6.91 31.10
CA GLY A 630 7.64 7.03 32.39
C GLY A 630 8.57 7.11 33.60
N ALA A 631 7.99 7.40 34.77
CA ALA A 631 8.75 7.64 36.00
C ALA A 631 9.08 6.34 36.77
N GLY A 632 8.46 5.23 36.40
CA GLY A 632 8.51 3.96 37.12
C GLY A 632 9.52 2.94 36.58
N THR A 633 9.12 1.67 36.57
CA THR A 633 9.96 0.55 36.11
C THR A 633 9.72 0.28 34.62
N VAL A 634 10.79 0.18 33.84
CA VAL A 634 10.77 -0.28 32.45
C VAL A 634 11.33 -1.70 32.40
N THR A 635 10.54 -2.66 31.93
CA THR A 635 11.00 -4.03 31.71
C THR A 635 11.09 -4.32 30.22
N VAL A 636 12.30 -4.55 29.74
CA VAL A 636 12.56 -4.91 28.34
C VAL A 636 12.79 -6.42 28.28
N THR A 637 11.89 -7.15 27.63
CA THR A 637 12.04 -8.60 27.45
C THR A 637 13.04 -8.92 26.33
N ASP A 638 13.41 -10.20 26.19
CA ASP A 638 14.30 -10.70 25.13
C ASP A 638 13.85 -10.35 23.71
N ASN A 639 12.54 -10.23 23.48
CA ASN A 639 11.94 -9.84 22.20
C ASN A 639 11.59 -8.34 22.11
N GLY A 640 11.84 -7.57 23.18
CA GLY A 640 11.57 -6.15 23.25
C GLY A 640 12.80 -5.29 22.95
N ALA A 641 12.55 -4.09 22.44
CA ALA A 641 13.57 -3.07 22.28
C ALA A 641 13.12 -1.67 22.72
N VAL A 642 14.05 -0.86 23.20
CA VAL A 642 13.87 0.58 23.44
C VAL A 642 14.79 1.34 22.50
N LYS A 643 14.27 2.38 21.83
CA LYS A 643 15.06 3.28 20.98
C LYS A 643 14.92 4.71 21.44
N LEU A 644 16.03 5.43 21.59
CA LEU A 644 16.00 6.85 21.96
C LEU A 644 16.04 7.74 20.72
N ALA A 645 15.03 8.60 20.59
CA ALA A 645 15.01 9.70 19.64
C ALA A 645 15.31 11.06 20.29
N SER A 646 15.33 11.14 21.62
CA SER A 646 15.74 12.29 22.43
C SER A 646 16.39 11.82 23.73
N ASP A 647 17.02 12.75 24.46
CA ASP A 647 17.45 12.49 25.83
C ASP A 647 16.24 12.17 26.71
N VAL A 648 16.34 11.11 27.52
CA VAL A 648 15.28 10.62 28.43
C VAL A 648 15.77 10.60 29.86
N ASP A 649 14.93 11.05 30.80
CA ASP A 649 15.19 11.05 32.24
C ASP A 649 13.98 10.53 33.05
N GLY A 650 14.12 10.54 34.37
CA GLY A 650 13.03 10.26 35.31
C GLY A 650 12.70 8.78 35.54
N VAL A 651 13.33 7.86 34.81
CA VAL A 651 13.07 6.41 34.94
C VAL A 651 13.65 5.86 36.25
N SER A 652 12.81 5.30 37.13
CA SER A 652 13.29 4.74 38.40
C SER A 652 14.10 3.45 38.23
N HIS A 653 13.67 2.53 37.37
CA HIS A 653 14.33 1.23 37.23
C HIS A 653 14.22 0.71 35.80
N ILE A 654 15.31 0.17 35.25
CA ILE A 654 15.29 -0.62 34.02
C ILE A 654 15.73 -2.05 34.34
N ASP A 655 14.88 -3.03 34.01
CA ASP A 655 15.19 -4.45 34.00
C ASP A 655 15.29 -4.94 32.55
N ASN A 656 16.50 -5.14 32.05
CA ASN A 656 16.77 -5.40 30.64
C ASN A 656 17.13 -6.87 30.38
N ALA A 657 16.41 -7.51 29.47
CA ALA A 657 16.75 -8.77 28.83
C ALA A 657 16.83 -8.66 27.29
N GLY A 658 16.46 -7.51 26.74
CA GLY A 658 16.42 -7.24 25.29
C GLY A 658 17.38 -6.13 24.88
N ARG A 659 16.97 -5.30 23.92
CA ARG A 659 17.86 -4.30 23.29
C ARG A 659 17.52 -2.87 23.68
N ILE A 660 18.53 -2.06 23.99
CA ILE A 660 18.39 -0.61 24.16
C ILE A 660 19.30 0.11 23.17
N GLU A 661 18.71 0.90 22.27
CA GLU A 661 19.40 1.69 21.25
C GLU A 661 19.45 3.16 21.68
N LEU A 662 20.60 3.59 22.18
CA LEU A 662 20.80 4.96 22.69
C LEU A 662 21.01 5.97 21.55
N GLY A 663 21.55 5.53 20.40
CA GLY A 663 22.01 6.44 19.36
C GLY A 663 23.08 7.39 19.92
N THR A 664 22.84 8.70 19.80
CA THR A 664 23.65 9.77 20.40
C THR A 664 23.03 10.38 21.65
N ASN A 665 21.90 9.84 22.13
CA ASN A 665 21.10 10.42 23.20
C ASN A 665 21.45 9.85 24.58
N LYS A 666 21.10 10.59 25.62
CA LYS A 666 21.31 10.23 27.01
C LYS A 666 20.08 9.56 27.63
N LEU A 667 20.31 8.52 28.42
CA LEU A 667 19.30 7.85 29.25
C LEU A 667 19.65 7.99 30.73
N ALA A 668 18.92 8.80 31.49
CA ALA A 668 19.10 8.92 32.93
C ALA A 668 18.10 8.01 33.67
N VAL A 669 18.62 7.04 34.42
CA VAL A 669 17.85 6.05 35.20
C VAL A 669 18.35 6.06 36.64
N GLN A 670 17.52 5.65 37.63
CA GLN A 670 18.04 5.47 38.99
C GLN A 670 18.83 4.16 39.07
N LYS A 671 18.18 3.03 38.78
CA LYS A 671 18.79 1.70 38.87
C LYS A 671 18.65 0.88 37.58
N TYR A 672 19.72 0.23 37.15
CA TYR A 672 19.71 -0.72 36.03
C TYR A 672 20.02 -2.15 36.50
N THR A 673 19.29 -3.14 35.99
CA THR A 673 19.62 -4.57 36.13
C THR A 673 19.57 -5.27 34.77
N SER A 674 20.40 -6.29 34.61
CA SER A 674 20.55 -7.05 33.37
C SER A 674 20.29 -8.54 33.56
N LYS A 675 19.65 -9.15 32.55
CA LYS A 675 19.47 -10.59 32.38
C LYS A 675 20.26 -11.08 31.17
N ALA A 676 20.44 -12.39 31.06
CA ALA A 676 21.11 -12.98 29.90
C ALA A 676 20.44 -12.54 28.59
N GLY A 677 21.25 -12.12 27.61
CA GLY A 677 20.77 -11.61 26.32
C GLY A 677 20.57 -10.10 26.24
N ALA A 678 20.74 -9.36 27.34
CA ALA A 678 20.64 -7.91 27.35
C ALA A 678 21.69 -7.26 26.44
N GLU A 679 21.28 -6.29 25.63
CA GLU A 679 22.15 -5.51 24.76
C GLU A 679 21.91 -4.01 24.89
N ILE A 680 22.98 -3.23 24.81
CA ILE A 680 22.93 -1.77 24.65
C ILE A 680 23.75 -1.42 23.42
N SER A 681 23.18 -0.65 22.48
CA SER A 681 23.91 -0.08 21.36
C SER A 681 24.04 1.44 21.50
N SER A 682 25.24 1.94 21.25
CA SER A 682 25.56 3.37 21.24
C SER A 682 26.22 3.75 19.91
N HIS A 683 25.98 4.96 19.45
CA HIS A 683 26.60 5.52 18.26
C HIS A 683 27.34 6.80 18.62
N VAL A 684 28.63 6.82 18.31
CA VAL A 684 29.51 7.98 18.49
C VAL A 684 29.57 8.74 17.18
N SER A 685 29.17 10.01 17.21
CA SER A 685 29.23 10.90 16.06
C SER A 685 29.59 12.32 16.49
N ARG A 686 29.84 13.19 15.52
CA ARG A 686 30.16 14.59 15.76
C ARG A 686 28.85 15.40 15.82
N VAL A 687 28.54 15.95 17.00
CA VAL A 687 27.39 16.83 17.24
C VAL A 687 27.92 18.26 17.43
N GLY A 688 27.85 19.07 16.37
CA GLY A 688 28.53 20.37 16.31
C GLY A 688 30.06 20.20 16.26
N ASP A 689 30.79 20.88 17.14
CA ASP A 689 32.26 20.76 17.23
C ASP A 689 32.72 19.64 18.19
N ARG A 690 31.80 18.94 18.86
CA ARG A 690 32.10 17.94 19.90
C ARG A 690 31.78 16.53 19.42
N VAL A 691 32.60 15.57 19.84
CA VAL A 691 32.29 14.15 19.70
C VAL A 691 31.33 13.77 20.83
N ALA A 692 30.19 13.18 20.49
CA ALA A 692 29.18 12.73 21.43
C ALA A 692 28.77 11.29 21.11
N GLY A 693 28.50 10.50 22.16
CA GLY A 693 27.97 9.15 22.05
C GLY A 693 26.75 9.01 22.96
N GLY A 694 25.84 8.10 22.60
CA GLY A 694 24.73 7.77 23.48
C GLY A 694 25.22 7.16 24.78
N ALA A 695 24.66 7.60 25.90
CA ALA A 695 25.14 7.23 27.22
C ALA A 695 23.97 6.97 28.19
N ILE A 696 24.14 6.00 29.09
CA ILE A 696 23.25 5.76 30.22
C ILE A 696 23.89 6.30 31.50
N GLN A 697 23.14 7.10 32.25
CA GLN A 697 23.52 7.61 33.56
C GLN A 697 22.69 6.90 34.64
N VAL A 698 23.35 6.30 35.61
CA VAL A 698 22.72 5.66 36.78
C VAL A 698 22.99 6.46 38.06
N SER A 699 22.01 6.55 38.95
CA SER A 699 22.14 7.25 40.24
C SER A 699 22.08 6.36 41.48
N GLU A 700 21.89 5.05 41.30
CA GLU A 700 21.94 4.00 42.31
C GLU A 700 22.82 2.82 41.84
N ASP A 701 23.17 1.93 42.77
CA ASP A 701 23.97 0.75 42.46
C ASP A 701 23.30 -0.12 41.39
N SER A 702 24.03 -0.37 40.29
CA SER A 702 23.48 -0.94 39.06
C SER A 702 24.32 -2.10 38.51
N ASP A 703 23.67 -3.02 37.81
CA ASP A 703 24.27 -4.26 37.31
C ASP A 703 24.08 -4.41 35.79
N PHE A 704 25.17 -4.20 35.04
CA PHE A 704 25.27 -4.41 33.60
C PHE A 704 26.02 -5.71 33.25
N THR A 705 26.29 -6.60 34.21
CA THR A 705 27.15 -7.78 34.00
C THR A 705 26.68 -8.70 32.88
N ASN A 706 25.38 -8.83 32.66
CA ASN A 706 24.80 -9.64 31.58
C ASN A 706 24.51 -8.82 30.31
N THR A 707 24.89 -7.54 30.26
CA THR A 707 24.64 -6.67 29.11
C THR A 707 25.85 -6.62 28.18
N ALA A 708 25.64 -6.94 26.90
CA ALA A 708 26.61 -6.66 25.85
C ALA A 708 26.43 -5.20 25.38
N ILE A 709 27.46 -4.38 25.58
CA ILE A 709 27.47 -2.97 25.18
C ILE A 709 28.26 -2.84 23.88
N ASN A 710 27.58 -2.49 22.79
CA ASN A 710 28.16 -2.36 21.46
C ASN A 710 28.19 -0.89 21.05
N VAL A 711 29.37 -0.38 20.68
CA VAL A 711 29.55 1.01 20.29
C VAL A 711 30.10 1.08 18.88
N THR A 712 29.46 1.91 18.07
CA THR A 712 29.92 2.21 16.71
C THR A 712 30.43 3.65 16.63
N VAL A 713 31.46 3.89 15.82
CA VAL A 713 32.12 5.20 15.73
C VAL A 713 32.11 5.72 14.30
N ALA A 714 31.55 6.92 14.09
CA ALA A 714 31.49 7.58 12.79
C ALA A 714 32.89 7.76 12.16
N ASN A 715 32.99 7.50 10.85
CA ASN A 715 34.26 7.35 10.11
C ASN A 715 35.22 8.54 10.18
N ASP A 716 34.73 9.75 10.48
CA ASP A 716 35.54 10.96 10.60
C ASP A 716 36.22 11.11 11.96
N ILE A 717 35.89 10.27 12.93
CA ILE A 717 36.43 10.31 14.30
C ILE A 717 37.52 9.26 14.43
N THR A 718 38.71 9.68 14.86
CA THR A 718 39.90 8.83 15.03
C THR A 718 39.91 8.06 16.36
N LEU A 719 40.72 7.00 16.44
CA LEU A 719 40.90 6.24 17.69
C LEU A 719 41.41 7.12 18.84
N ALA A 720 42.30 8.07 18.55
CA ALA A 720 42.84 9.01 19.53
C ALA A 720 41.81 10.07 20.01
N GLU A 721 40.77 10.34 19.21
CA GLU A 721 39.67 11.23 19.61
C GLU A 721 38.69 10.57 20.57
N VAL A 722 38.62 9.24 20.62
CA VAL A 722 37.73 8.49 21.50
C VAL A 722 38.44 7.90 22.74
N GLN A 723 39.76 7.70 22.66
CA GLN A 723 40.58 7.25 23.79
C GLN A 723 40.43 8.21 24.98
N ASP A 724 40.16 7.66 26.16
CA ASP A 724 40.00 8.32 27.46
C ASP A 724 38.86 9.38 27.52
N LYS A 725 37.97 9.43 26.52
CA LYS A 725 37.00 10.54 26.34
C LYS A 725 35.53 10.14 26.26
N LEU A 726 35.22 8.88 25.97
CA LEU A 726 33.84 8.44 25.74
C LEU A 726 33.50 7.21 26.58
N GLY A 727 32.52 7.36 27.47
CA GLY A 727 31.94 6.29 28.26
C GLY A 727 30.46 6.12 27.94
N VAL A 728 30.01 4.86 27.83
CA VAL A 728 28.59 4.55 27.59
C VAL A 728 27.82 4.52 28.90
N VAL A 729 28.46 4.20 30.02
CA VAL A 729 27.83 4.16 31.34
C VAL A 729 28.45 5.24 32.21
N SER A 730 27.64 5.99 32.96
CA SER A 730 28.12 6.95 33.95
C SER A 730 27.37 6.75 35.26
N VAL A 731 28.07 6.86 36.38
CA VAL A 731 27.57 6.53 37.72
C VAL A 731 27.64 7.77 38.61
N ALA A 732 26.59 8.03 39.39
CA ALA A 732 26.59 9.12 40.36
C ALA A 732 27.64 8.95 41.47
N GLU A 733 28.06 10.06 42.08
CA GLU A 733 29.08 10.07 43.12
C GLU A 733 28.73 9.14 44.30
N GLY A 734 29.67 8.28 44.70
CA GLY A 734 29.49 7.33 45.80
C GLY A 734 28.69 6.05 45.46
N LYS A 735 28.31 5.83 44.20
CA LYS A 735 27.60 4.63 43.72
C LYS A 735 28.49 3.74 42.86
N THR A 736 28.05 2.51 42.61
CA THR A 736 28.82 1.51 41.85
C THR A 736 28.03 0.96 40.65
N ALA A 737 28.73 0.61 39.58
CA ALA A 737 28.17 -0.18 38.48
C ALA A 737 29.14 -1.28 38.06
N SER A 738 28.63 -2.50 37.90
CA SER A 738 29.40 -3.62 37.34
C SER A 738 29.11 -3.75 35.86
N LEU A 739 30.14 -3.70 35.01
CA LEU A 739 30.00 -3.76 33.55
C LEU A 739 30.15 -5.18 33.01
N GLY A 740 29.31 -5.52 32.02
CA GLY A 740 29.48 -6.68 31.16
C GLY A 740 30.50 -6.43 30.05
N LYS A 741 30.38 -7.17 28.93
CA LYS A 741 31.26 -7.02 27.76
C LYS A 741 30.98 -5.70 27.05
N VAL A 742 32.01 -4.87 26.89
CA VAL A 742 31.97 -3.64 26.09
C VAL A 742 32.79 -3.84 24.83
N THR A 743 32.20 -3.60 23.66
CA THR A 743 32.86 -3.75 22.36
C THR A 743 32.75 -2.44 21.57
N ILE A 744 33.90 -1.88 21.18
CA ILE A 744 33.99 -0.70 20.30
C ILE A 744 34.83 -1.09 19.09
N GLY A 745 34.19 -1.40 17.96
CA GLY A 745 34.88 -1.98 16.82
C GLY A 745 35.52 -3.32 17.15
N SER A 746 36.85 -3.39 17.08
CA SER A 746 37.68 -4.55 17.45
C SER A 746 38.21 -4.46 18.89
N ILE A 747 37.92 -3.38 19.62
CA ILE A 747 38.41 -3.14 20.97
C ILE A 747 37.43 -3.77 21.95
N VAL A 748 37.94 -4.59 22.87
CA VAL A 748 37.14 -5.22 23.93
C VAL A 748 37.55 -4.67 25.29
N GLY A 749 36.55 -4.29 26.09
CA GLY A 749 36.68 -3.87 27.48
C GLY A 749 35.63 -4.53 28.37
N GLY A 750 35.80 -4.44 29.68
CA GLY A 750 34.93 -5.10 30.66
C GLY A 750 35.33 -6.55 30.96
N LYS A 751 34.46 -7.29 31.65
CA LYS A 751 34.74 -8.67 32.07
C LYS A 751 34.80 -9.58 30.83
N THR A 752 36.00 -9.97 30.42
CA THR A 752 36.20 -10.99 29.39
C THR A 752 35.90 -12.36 29.99
N GLU A 753 35.12 -13.19 29.31
CA GLU A 753 35.19 -14.64 29.55
C GLU A 753 36.62 -15.08 29.24
N ASP A 754 37.22 -15.78 30.20
CA ASP A 754 38.55 -16.36 30.07
C ASP A 754 38.54 -17.25 28.82
N PRO A 755 39.37 -16.96 27.80
CA PRO A 755 39.42 -17.81 26.62
C PRO A 755 39.82 -19.20 27.10
N THR A 756 38.93 -20.18 26.91
CA THR A 756 39.25 -21.58 27.19
C THR A 756 40.48 -21.97 26.38
N ASP A 757 41.61 -21.96 27.06
CA ASP A 757 42.90 -22.45 26.62
C ASP A 757 42.78 -23.96 26.31
N PRO A 758 43.06 -24.42 25.07
CA PRO A 758 43.13 -25.84 24.77
C PRO A 758 44.40 -26.51 25.31
N THR A 759 45.27 -25.81 26.05
CA THR A 759 46.63 -26.27 26.35
C THR A 759 47.10 -25.99 27.78
N THR A 760 46.39 -26.49 28.80
CA THR A 760 46.97 -26.55 30.16
C THR A 760 47.95 -27.72 30.32
N THR A 761 49.24 -27.40 30.49
CA THR A 761 50.07 -28.04 31.53
C THR A 761 50.83 -26.97 32.30
N THR A 762 50.44 -26.82 33.56
CA THR A 762 51.06 -26.16 34.73
C THR A 762 52.48 -25.60 34.57
N ASP A 763 52.66 -24.30 34.85
CA ASP A 763 53.42 -23.85 36.02
C ASP A 763 53.10 -22.40 36.41
N LEU A 764 53.12 -22.12 37.71
CA LEU A 764 52.74 -20.87 38.38
C LEU A 764 53.98 -20.08 38.79
N THR A 765 54.25 -18.93 38.16
CA THR A 765 54.85 -17.74 38.82
C THR A 765 54.62 -16.48 37.96
N GLY A 766 53.91 -15.50 38.54
CA GLY A 766 53.58 -14.10 38.13
C GLY A 766 54.14 -13.47 36.83
N PRO A 767 53.41 -12.50 36.26
CA PRO A 767 53.08 -11.27 37.00
C PRO A 767 51.59 -10.84 36.93
N THR A 768 51.17 -10.21 38.03
CA THR A 768 50.06 -9.25 38.18
C THR A 768 48.89 -9.37 37.19
N ASP A 769 47.84 -10.03 37.68
CA ASP A 769 46.45 -9.76 37.34
C ASP A 769 46.25 -8.24 37.12
N PRO A 770 45.83 -7.77 35.93
CA PRO A 770 45.51 -6.37 35.75
C PRO A 770 44.34 -6.10 36.68
N THR A 771 44.61 -5.32 37.74
CA THR A 771 43.59 -4.73 38.60
C THR A 771 42.45 -4.24 37.71
N GLY A 772 41.30 -4.89 37.82
CA GLY A 772 40.13 -4.58 37.00
C GLY A 772 39.87 -3.08 37.02
N PRO A 773 39.45 -2.47 35.91
CA PRO A 773 39.21 -1.04 35.87
C PRO A 773 38.15 -0.72 36.93
N SER A 774 38.57 -0.04 37.99
CA SER A 774 37.71 0.62 38.97
C SER A 774 37.02 1.85 38.38
N ASP A 775 37.04 1.99 37.05
CA ASP A 775 36.33 3.03 36.32
C ASP A 775 35.07 2.41 35.69
N PRO A 776 33.88 2.65 36.27
CA PRO A 776 32.61 2.11 35.80
C PRO A 776 32.13 2.74 34.48
N SER A 777 32.97 3.54 33.82
CA SER A 777 32.62 4.40 32.68
C SER A 777 32.49 3.66 31.34
N GLY A 778 33.09 2.47 31.21
CA GLY A 778 33.20 1.78 29.92
C GLY A 778 34.03 2.55 28.90
N VAL A 779 34.93 3.43 29.36
CA VAL A 779 35.83 4.24 28.53
C VAL A 779 36.94 3.38 27.90
N ILE A 780 37.28 3.67 26.64
CA ILE A 780 38.47 3.10 26.00
C ILE A 780 39.70 3.74 26.60
N THR A 781 40.51 2.95 27.28
CA THR A 781 41.81 3.36 27.81
C THR A 781 42.96 2.85 26.94
N SER A 782 44.14 3.42 27.15
CA SER A 782 45.39 2.91 26.54
C SER A 782 45.68 1.44 26.84
N GLN A 783 45.15 0.87 27.92
CA GLN A 783 45.37 -0.53 28.34
C GLN A 783 44.42 -1.53 27.65
N ASN A 784 43.35 -1.07 27.01
CA ASN A 784 42.39 -1.97 26.37
C ASN A 784 43.05 -2.74 25.22
N VAL A 785 42.70 -4.02 25.10
CA VAL A 785 43.22 -4.92 24.08
C VAL A 785 42.36 -4.86 22.82
N VAL A 786 43.01 -4.90 21.66
CA VAL A 786 42.36 -4.98 20.35
C VAL A 786 42.35 -6.44 19.89
N GLN A 787 41.15 -6.99 19.75
CA GLN A 787 40.87 -8.31 19.19
C GLN A 787 40.46 -8.15 17.74
N TYR A 788 41.45 -8.21 16.85
CA TYR A 788 41.22 -8.10 15.41
C TYR A 788 40.58 -9.37 14.83
N LEU A 789 40.71 -10.52 15.52
CA LEU A 789 40.12 -11.80 15.11
C LEU A 789 38.81 -12.10 15.85
N ALA A 790 37.71 -12.15 15.11
CA ALA A 790 36.45 -12.73 15.58
C ALA A 790 36.48 -14.27 15.49
N THR A 791 35.82 -14.95 16.45
CA THR A 791 35.74 -16.42 16.53
C THR A 791 35.06 -17.04 15.30
N ASP A 792 34.10 -16.34 14.71
CA ASP A 792 33.25 -16.74 13.58
C ASP A 792 33.55 -15.95 12.28
N GLY A 793 34.64 -15.17 12.26
CA GLY A 793 35.01 -14.36 11.10
C GLY A 793 35.42 -15.20 9.88
N ASN A 794 34.82 -14.89 8.73
CA ASN A 794 35.09 -15.53 7.44
C ASN A 794 36.35 -14.95 6.76
N TYR A 795 37.49 -15.02 7.44
CA TYR A 795 38.76 -14.47 6.95
C TYR A 795 39.41 -15.36 5.89
N SER A 796 40.02 -14.74 4.86
CA SER A 796 40.99 -15.45 4.01
C SER A 796 42.24 -15.85 4.82
N ALA A 797 43.04 -16.80 4.31
CA ALA A 797 44.27 -17.21 4.99
C ALA A 797 45.25 -16.03 5.17
N ASN A 798 45.32 -15.12 4.20
CA ASN A 798 46.19 -13.95 4.24
C ASN A 798 45.66 -12.88 5.21
N GLU A 799 44.34 -12.63 5.23
CA GLU A 799 43.69 -11.74 6.20
C GLU A 799 43.89 -12.24 7.64
N ARG A 800 43.63 -13.53 7.89
CA ARG A 800 43.83 -14.12 9.21
C ARG A 800 45.28 -14.02 9.65
N ALA A 801 46.24 -14.23 8.74
CA ALA A 801 47.66 -14.15 9.06
C ALA A 801 48.09 -12.73 9.48
N VAL A 802 47.66 -11.69 8.77
CA VAL A 802 48.00 -10.31 9.14
C VAL A 802 47.29 -9.89 10.43
N LEU A 803 46.01 -10.23 10.61
CA LEU A 803 45.26 -9.89 11.82
C LEU A 803 45.84 -10.61 13.05
N ALA A 804 46.16 -11.90 12.95
CA ALA A 804 46.80 -12.67 14.03
C ALA A 804 48.18 -12.12 14.45
N SER A 805 48.85 -11.37 13.57
CA SER A 805 50.16 -10.79 13.87
C SER A 805 50.09 -9.58 14.82
N VAL A 806 48.92 -8.94 14.88
CA VAL A 806 48.61 -7.74 15.68
C VAL A 806 47.41 -7.96 16.61
N ASP A 807 46.88 -9.18 16.67
CA ASP A 807 45.81 -9.55 17.59
C ASP A 807 46.35 -9.56 19.03
N GLY A 808 45.65 -8.89 19.95
CA GLY A 808 46.08 -8.75 21.33
C GLY A 808 46.93 -7.51 21.64
N VAL A 809 47.16 -6.61 20.67
CA VAL A 809 47.87 -5.34 20.91
C VAL A 809 47.01 -4.38 21.74
N THR A 810 47.64 -3.43 22.45
CA THR A 810 46.90 -2.45 23.23
C THR A 810 46.51 -1.23 22.39
N VAL A 811 45.43 -0.54 22.78
CA VAL A 811 45.04 0.74 22.17
C VAL A 811 46.19 1.76 22.27
N GLY A 812 46.92 1.78 23.38
CA GLY A 812 48.07 2.66 23.57
C GLY A 812 49.22 2.38 22.60
N ASP A 813 49.49 1.10 22.27
CA ASP A 813 50.50 0.73 21.27
C ASP A 813 50.15 1.25 19.87
N LEU A 814 48.86 1.27 19.53
CA LEU A 814 48.36 1.78 18.25
C LEU A 814 48.40 3.31 18.22
N THR A 815 47.80 3.99 19.20
CA THR A 815 47.69 5.46 19.20
C THR A 815 49.04 6.16 19.38
N SER A 816 50.00 5.54 20.05
CA SER A 816 51.39 6.03 20.14
C SER A 816 52.22 5.78 18.86
N GLY A 817 51.73 4.93 17.95
CA GLY A 817 52.49 4.47 16.77
C GLY A 817 53.60 3.46 17.09
N GLY A 818 53.59 2.87 18.30
CA GLY A 818 54.50 1.80 18.70
C GLY A 818 54.32 0.52 17.88
N ILE A 819 53.08 0.20 17.49
CA ILE A 819 52.73 -0.90 16.60
C ILE A 819 51.92 -0.37 15.41
N GLY A 820 52.46 -0.54 14.21
CA GLY A 820 51.84 -0.07 12.97
C GLY A 820 51.69 1.46 12.91
N GLY A 821 50.96 1.93 11.90
CA GLY A 821 50.68 3.35 11.71
C GLY A 821 49.20 3.71 11.89
N LYS A 822 48.82 4.88 11.40
CA LYS A 822 47.45 5.41 11.48
C LYS A 822 46.42 4.46 10.86
N VAL A 823 46.78 3.73 9.80
CA VAL A 823 45.84 2.83 9.12
C VAL A 823 45.47 1.64 10.02
N LEU A 824 46.46 1.05 10.71
CA LEU A 824 46.19 -0.03 11.66
C LEU A 824 45.39 0.47 12.87
N SER A 825 45.73 1.67 13.36
CA SER A 825 45.02 2.33 14.46
C SER A 825 43.54 2.53 14.16
N GLU A 826 43.21 3.08 12.98
CA GLU A 826 41.81 3.29 12.59
C GLU A 826 41.06 1.99 12.28
N MET A 827 41.77 0.95 11.85
CA MET A 827 41.19 -0.38 11.67
C MET A 827 40.66 -0.97 12.98
N ALA A 828 41.21 -0.58 14.15
CA ALA A 828 40.72 -1.03 15.45
C ALA A 828 39.28 -0.59 15.75
N LEU A 829 38.80 0.50 15.14
CA LEU A 829 37.43 0.99 15.27
C LEU A 829 36.44 0.29 14.32
N GLN A 830 36.92 -0.60 13.43
CA GLN A 830 36.06 -1.46 12.61
C GLN A 830 35.72 -2.72 13.39
N THR A 831 34.49 -3.22 13.26
CA THR A 831 34.04 -4.44 13.95
C THR A 831 34.86 -5.65 13.47
N ALA A 832 35.33 -6.45 14.42
CA ALA A 832 36.07 -7.67 14.10
C ALA A 832 35.23 -8.62 13.22
N GLY A 833 35.81 -9.07 12.11
CA GLY A 833 35.17 -9.98 11.17
C GLY A 833 34.30 -9.31 10.11
N SER A 834 34.07 -7.99 10.20
CA SER A 834 33.28 -7.25 9.21
C SER A 834 33.95 -7.23 7.84
N ASP A 835 33.17 -7.03 6.78
CA ASP A 835 33.65 -6.91 5.41
C ASP A 835 34.66 -5.76 5.26
N GLU A 836 34.43 -4.65 5.97
CA GLU A 836 35.30 -3.48 6.00
C GLU A 836 36.66 -3.82 6.62
N GLN A 837 36.67 -4.50 7.77
CA GLN A 837 37.92 -4.90 8.43
C GLN A 837 38.70 -5.90 7.58
N ARG A 838 38.02 -6.90 6.99
CA ARG A 838 38.65 -7.89 6.10
C ARG A 838 39.30 -7.22 4.88
N ARG A 839 38.64 -6.22 4.31
CA ARG A 839 39.20 -5.44 3.20
C ARG A 839 40.44 -4.64 3.63
N SER A 840 40.40 -3.99 4.78
CA SER A 840 41.56 -3.27 5.34
C SER A 840 42.71 -4.22 5.66
N ALA A 841 42.44 -5.40 6.20
CA ALA A 841 43.42 -6.45 6.46
C ALA A 841 44.09 -6.94 5.15
N SER A 842 43.29 -7.23 4.14
CA SER A 842 43.77 -7.64 2.81
C SER A 842 44.71 -6.59 2.21
N LEU A 843 44.36 -5.29 2.28
CA LEU A 843 45.24 -4.20 1.88
C LEU A 843 46.55 -4.17 2.68
N LEU A 844 46.50 -4.34 4.00
CA LEU A 844 47.67 -4.30 4.89
C LEU A 844 48.60 -5.51 4.74
N SER A 845 48.09 -6.69 4.36
CA SER A 845 48.85 -7.95 4.34
C SER A 845 50.10 -7.94 3.44
N GLY A 846 50.12 -7.11 2.40
CA GLY A 846 51.18 -7.14 1.38
C GLY A 846 51.04 -8.30 0.39
N GLU A 847 49.86 -8.93 0.29
CA GLU A 847 49.62 -10.00 -0.67
C GLU A 847 49.83 -9.59 -2.12
N SER A 848 49.69 -8.30 -2.45
CA SER A 848 50.02 -7.77 -3.78
C SER A 848 51.51 -7.90 -4.16
N LEU A 849 52.39 -8.21 -3.22
CA LEU A 849 53.84 -8.31 -3.45
C LEU A 849 54.31 -9.75 -3.71
N VAL A 850 53.46 -10.76 -3.44
CA VAL A 850 53.86 -12.18 -3.46
C VAL A 850 54.29 -12.68 -4.83
N ASN A 851 53.88 -11.99 -5.91
CA ASN A 851 54.14 -12.40 -7.29
C ASN A 851 55.46 -11.84 -7.88
N ASN A 852 56.19 -10.97 -7.16
CA ASN A 852 57.36 -10.27 -7.71
C ASN A 852 58.47 -11.22 -8.18
N ALA A 853 58.79 -12.27 -7.41
CA ALA A 853 59.81 -13.24 -7.79
C ALA A 853 59.39 -14.10 -9.01
N LEU A 854 58.11 -14.43 -9.12
CA LEU A 854 57.58 -15.18 -10.28
C LEU A 854 57.55 -14.31 -11.55
N ALA A 855 57.23 -13.03 -11.42
CA ALA A 855 57.38 -12.06 -12.52
C ALA A 855 58.86 -11.92 -12.94
N ALA A 856 59.78 -11.71 -11.99
CA ALA A 856 61.22 -11.65 -12.28
C ALA A 856 61.74 -12.92 -13.00
N GLN A 857 61.33 -14.11 -12.54
CA GLN A 857 61.63 -15.38 -13.23
C GLN A 857 61.06 -15.42 -14.66
N GLY A 858 59.86 -14.86 -14.86
CA GLY A 858 59.20 -14.74 -16.16
C GLY A 858 60.04 -13.95 -17.18
N ALA A 859 60.67 -12.85 -16.76
CA ALA A 859 61.55 -12.04 -17.62
C ALA A 859 62.78 -12.84 -18.09
N THR A 860 63.42 -13.59 -17.18
CA THR A 860 64.53 -14.49 -17.56
C THR A 860 64.06 -15.60 -18.49
N THR A 861 62.88 -16.17 -18.25
CA THR A 861 62.33 -17.21 -19.11
C THR A 861 62.02 -16.69 -20.52
N ALA A 862 61.56 -15.43 -20.65
CA ALA A 862 61.38 -14.78 -21.94
C ALA A 862 62.70 -14.60 -22.69
N PHE A 863 63.76 -14.16 -22.00
CA PHE A 863 65.11 -14.06 -22.56
C PHE A 863 65.65 -15.43 -23.04
N GLN A 864 65.47 -16.48 -22.24
CA GLN A 864 65.84 -17.86 -22.63
C GLN A 864 65.07 -18.36 -23.86
N ARG A 865 63.76 -18.09 -23.94
CA ARG A 865 62.96 -18.40 -25.12
C ARG A 865 63.44 -17.66 -26.36
N GLY A 866 63.92 -16.42 -26.23
CA GLY A 866 64.56 -15.69 -27.33
C GLY A 866 65.78 -16.45 -27.89
N MET A 867 66.67 -16.94 -27.01
CA MET A 867 67.81 -17.79 -27.40
C MET A 867 67.36 -19.12 -28.01
N GLN A 868 66.37 -19.79 -27.41
CA GLN A 868 65.81 -21.04 -27.93
C GLN A 868 65.18 -20.85 -29.32
N SER A 869 64.41 -19.77 -29.50
CA SER A 869 63.82 -19.40 -30.78
C SER A 869 64.90 -19.12 -31.82
N ARG A 870 65.98 -18.41 -31.46
CA ARG A 870 67.12 -18.21 -32.37
C ARG A 870 67.78 -19.53 -32.79
N MET A 871 67.97 -20.47 -31.87
CA MET A 871 68.52 -21.80 -32.18
C MET A 871 67.59 -22.61 -33.08
N LEU A 872 66.29 -22.45 -32.90
CA LEU A 872 65.26 -23.15 -33.63
C LEU A 872 64.95 -22.53 -35.00
N ALA A 873 64.94 -21.20 -35.17
CA ALA A 873 64.50 -20.46 -36.36
C ALA A 873 65.65 -20.05 -37.31
N GLY A 874 66.58 -20.97 -37.60
CA GLY A 874 67.79 -20.65 -38.38
C GLY A 874 69.09 -21.08 -37.71
N GLY A 875 69.04 -22.03 -36.77
CA GLY A 875 70.20 -22.74 -36.25
C GLY A 875 70.76 -23.76 -37.26
N ALA A 876 71.43 -24.80 -36.78
CA ALA A 876 71.88 -25.92 -37.63
C ALA A 876 70.72 -26.60 -38.39
N MET A 877 69.48 -26.39 -37.94
CA MET A 877 68.28 -27.05 -38.44
C MET A 877 67.61 -26.41 -39.67
N PHE A 878 67.89 -25.17 -40.08
CA PHE A 878 67.15 -24.53 -41.21
C PHE A 878 68.03 -23.94 -42.32
N ASP A 879 69.35 -24.19 -42.28
CA ASP A 879 70.18 -23.97 -43.47
C ASP A 879 70.06 -25.21 -44.35
N ASP A 880 69.22 -25.06 -45.37
CA ASP A 880 68.83 -26.05 -46.36
C ASP A 880 70.06 -26.64 -47.10
N LYS A 881 70.25 -27.96 -47.02
CA LYS A 881 71.08 -28.71 -47.97
C LYS A 881 70.26 -28.99 -49.24
N THR A 882 69.66 -28.00 -49.90
CA THR A 882 69.09 -28.19 -51.25
C THR A 882 68.88 -26.89 -52.05
N ALA A 883 69.21 -26.99 -53.34
CA ALA A 883 69.00 -26.07 -54.47
C ALA A 883 69.92 -24.83 -54.62
N ASN A 884 70.86 -24.96 -55.57
CA ASN A 884 71.70 -23.92 -56.20
C ASN A 884 73.02 -23.50 -55.52
N GLY A 885 73.87 -24.49 -55.20
CA GLY A 885 75.28 -24.48 -55.63
C GLY A 885 76.22 -23.40 -55.08
N VAL A 886 75.87 -22.69 -54.01
CA VAL A 886 76.85 -21.93 -53.20
C VAL A 886 76.72 -22.45 -51.79
N SER A 887 77.74 -23.19 -51.33
CA SER A 887 77.89 -23.56 -49.93
C SER A 887 77.71 -22.30 -49.09
N ALA A 888 76.82 -22.32 -48.10
CA ALA A 888 76.87 -21.31 -47.05
C ALA A 888 78.30 -21.34 -46.50
N ASP A 889 79.01 -20.20 -46.51
CA ASP A 889 80.40 -20.14 -46.07
C ASP A 889 80.52 -20.82 -44.70
N ASN A 890 81.38 -21.83 -44.60
CA ASN A 890 81.58 -22.70 -43.42
C ASN A 890 82.04 -21.95 -42.14
N HIS A 891 82.07 -20.62 -42.15
CA HIS A 891 82.58 -19.74 -41.11
C HIS A 891 81.73 -18.48 -40.82
N GLY A 892 80.47 -18.42 -41.29
CA GLY A 892 79.63 -17.22 -41.17
C GLY A 892 79.29 -16.80 -39.73
N ILE A 893 79.45 -15.50 -39.45
CA ILE A 893 78.96 -14.82 -38.24
C ILE A 893 77.56 -14.25 -38.54
N ALA A 894 76.63 -14.40 -37.60
CA ALA A 894 75.31 -13.80 -37.70
C ALA A 894 74.98 -12.94 -36.47
N GLY A 895 74.42 -11.76 -36.72
CA GLY A 895 73.80 -10.92 -35.70
C GLY A 895 72.29 -11.14 -35.70
N TRP A 896 71.67 -11.12 -34.53
CA TRP A 896 70.22 -11.19 -34.39
C TRP A 896 69.69 -10.26 -33.30
N ALA A 897 68.43 -9.87 -33.47
CA ALA A 897 67.66 -9.16 -32.47
C ALA A 897 66.28 -9.81 -32.34
N SER A 898 65.71 -9.79 -31.14
CA SER A 898 64.36 -10.28 -30.86
C SER A 898 63.67 -9.36 -29.87
N PHE A 899 62.40 -9.08 -30.11
CA PHE A 899 61.53 -8.35 -29.20
C PHE A 899 60.23 -9.13 -29.04
N SER A 900 59.79 -9.30 -27.81
CA SER A 900 58.56 -9.99 -27.47
C SER A 900 57.80 -9.23 -26.40
N GLY A 901 56.47 -9.22 -26.50
CA GLY A 901 55.58 -8.68 -25.49
C GLY A 901 54.54 -9.72 -25.11
N GLY A 902 54.09 -9.69 -23.86
CA GLY A 902 53.11 -10.66 -23.38
C GLY A 902 52.33 -10.22 -22.16
N ASN A 903 51.24 -10.95 -21.92
CA ASN A 903 50.40 -10.83 -20.74
C ASN A 903 50.17 -12.22 -20.13
N THR A 904 50.40 -12.32 -18.83
CA THR A 904 50.11 -13.51 -18.03
C THR A 904 49.05 -13.18 -16.99
N SER A 905 47.95 -13.94 -16.95
CA SER A 905 46.91 -13.84 -15.92
C SER A 905 46.97 -15.07 -15.04
N GLN A 906 47.05 -14.85 -13.72
CA GLN A 906 47.07 -15.88 -12.68
C GLN A 906 45.82 -15.76 -11.82
N ARG A 907 45.14 -16.88 -11.60
CA ARG A 907 43.89 -16.97 -10.83
C ARG A 907 43.89 -18.25 -10.02
N GLY A 908 43.30 -18.24 -8.83
CA GLY A 908 43.24 -19.42 -7.99
C GLY A 908 42.49 -19.16 -6.69
N ASP A 909 42.89 -19.90 -5.67
CA ASP A 909 42.41 -19.87 -4.28
C ASP A 909 42.92 -18.67 -3.46
N ALA A 910 43.74 -17.82 -4.08
CA ALA A 910 44.25 -16.58 -3.49
C ALA A 910 44.17 -15.42 -4.50
N LEU A 911 44.75 -14.28 -4.13
CA LEU A 911 44.76 -13.07 -4.95
C LEU A 911 45.22 -13.32 -6.39
N SER A 912 44.46 -12.82 -7.35
CA SER A 912 44.74 -12.95 -8.77
C SER A 912 45.70 -11.86 -9.26
N PHE A 913 46.55 -12.18 -10.23
CA PHE A 913 47.54 -11.26 -10.78
C PHE A 913 47.44 -11.17 -12.30
N ASP A 914 47.71 -9.98 -12.83
CA ASP A 914 48.02 -9.78 -14.24
C ASP A 914 49.44 -9.21 -14.36
N VAL A 915 50.29 -9.89 -15.13
CA VAL A 915 51.67 -9.50 -15.41
C VAL A 915 51.78 -9.15 -16.89
N ARG A 916 52.26 -7.95 -17.20
CA ARG A 916 52.47 -7.47 -18.58
C ARG A 916 53.88 -6.99 -18.75
N GLY A 917 54.51 -7.32 -19.87
CA GLY A 917 55.86 -6.87 -20.11
C GLY A 917 56.29 -6.92 -21.56
N ILE A 918 57.41 -6.27 -21.81
CA ILE A 918 58.14 -6.30 -23.08
C ILE A 918 59.58 -6.67 -22.76
N ASP A 919 60.09 -7.67 -23.47
CA ASP A 919 61.43 -8.22 -23.35
C ASP A 919 62.13 -8.13 -24.72
N GLY A 920 63.37 -7.66 -24.73
CA GLY A 920 64.21 -7.54 -25.92
C GLY A 920 65.56 -8.21 -25.72
N ALA A 921 66.09 -8.84 -26.76
CA ALA A 921 67.40 -9.47 -26.76
C ALA A 921 68.14 -9.19 -28.06
N ILE A 922 69.44 -9.00 -27.96
CA ILE A 922 70.36 -8.92 -29.10
C ILE A 922 71.47 -9.94 -28.90
N GLY A 923 71.92 -10.57 -29.97
CA GLY A 923 72.97 -11.57 -29.88
C GLY A 923 73.76 -11.75 -31.15
N VAL A 924 74.88 -12.46 -31.00
CA VAL A 924 75.78 -12.84 -32.07
C VAL A 924 76.09 -14.32 -31.94
N ASP A 925 76.09 -15.03 -33.07
CA ASP A 925 76.55 -16.40 -33.12
C ASP A 925 77.45 -16.67 -34.31
N LYS A 926 78.28 -17.69 -34.15
CA LYS A 926 79.21 -18.19 -35.15
C LYS A 926 78.86 -19.63 -35.50
N ARG A 927 78.81 -19.92 -36.78
CA ARG A 927 78.72 -21.29 -37.28
C ARG A 927 80.11 -21.93 -37.29
N ILE A 928 80.23 -23.12 -36.72
CA ILE A 928 81.45 -23.93 -36.65
C ILE A 928 81.21 -25.20 -37.48
N GLY A 929 81.87 -25.31 -38.63
CA GLY A 929 81.60 -26.37 -39.61
C GLY A 929 80.20 -26.21 -40.23
N SER A 930 79.62 -27.30 -40.73
CA SER A 930 78.28 -27.29 -41.32
C SER A 930 77.15 -27.45 -40.29
N SER A 931 77.45 -27.98 -39.11
CA SER A 931 76.45 -28.55 -38.19
C SER A 931 76.36 -27.91 -36.80
N THR A 932 77.27 -27.01 -36.41
CA THR A 932 77.33 -26.45 -35.04
C THR A 932 77.21 -24.93 -35.04
N ILE A 933 76.50 -24.37 -34.04
CA ILE A 933 76.42 -22.94 -33.78
C ILE A 933 76.68 -22.69 -32.30
N VAL A 934 77.45 -21.66 -31.99
CA VAL A 934 77.67 -21.15 -30.63
C VAL A 934 77.50 -19.64 -30.64
N GLY A 935 76.82 -19.09 -29.62
CA GLY A 935 76.54 -17.67 -29.54
C GLY A 935 76.39 -17.13 -28.12
N ALA A 936 76.34 -15.80 -28.06
CA ALA A 936 76.11 -15.03 -26.85
C ALA A 936 75.03 -13.97 -27.10
N SER A 937 74.30 -13.59 -26.06
CA SER A 937 73.28 -12.55 -26.14
C SER A 937 73.20 -11.74 -24.85
N VAL A 938 72.71 -10.51 -25.00
CA VAL A 938 72.31 -9.63 -23.91
C VAL A 938 70.86 -9.22 -24.11
N GLY A 939 70.13 -8.99 -23.03
CA GLY A 939 68.72 -8.64 -23.10
C GLY A 939 68.29 -7.69 -22.00
N MET A 940 67.24 -6.95 -22.27
CA MET A 940 66.59 -6.05 -21.33
C MET A 940 65.08 -6.30 -21.35
N GLY A 941 64.44 -6.24 -20.19
CA GLY A 941 63.02 -6.48 -20.06
C GLY A 941 62.40 -5.64 -18.97
N ASN A 942 61.15 -5.22 -19.18
CA ASN A 942 60.35 -4.55 -18.16
C ASN A 942 59.01 -5.26 -18.02
N GLN A 943 58.68 -5.64 -16.79
CA GLN A 943 57.42 -6.28 -16.44
C GLN A 943 56.71 -5.50 -15.34
N ASN A 944 55.40 -5.31 -15.51
CA ASN A 944 54.52 -4.73 -14.52
C ASN A 944 53.58 -5.82 -13.99
N SER A 945 53.59 -6.05 -12.67
CA SER A 945 52.70 -6.98 -11.98
C SER A 945 51.65 -6.23 -11.20
N LYS A 946 50.38 -6.54 -11.45
CA LYS A 946 49.24 -5.91 -10.79
C LYS A 946 48.35 -6.97 -10.15
N ALA A 947 48.09 -6.81 -8.86
CA ALA A 947 47.10 -7.59 -8.13
C ALA A 947 45.69 -7.09 -8.45
N LYS A 948 44.77 -8.02 -8.77
CA LYS A 948 43.39 -7.67 -9.10
C LYS A 948 42.63 -7.21 -7.84
N GLY A 949 41.94 -6.08 -7.92
CA GLY A 949 41.17 -5.52 -6.80
C GLY A 949 42.01 -4.74 -5.77
N MET A 950 43.33 -4.67 -5.97
CA MET A 950 44.27 -3.96 -5.09
C MET A 950 44.76 -2.65 -5.71
N PRO A 951 44.84 -1.55 -4.94
CA PRO A 951 45.42 -0.29 -5.39
C PRO A 951 46.95 -0.36 -5.29
N GLY A 952 47.62 -0.79 -6.36
CA GLY A 952 49.09 -0.83 -6.43
C GLY A 952 49.62 -1.62 -7.61
N GLU A 953 50.92 -1.50 -7.86
CA GLU A 953 51.64 -2.26 -8.88
C GLU A 953 53.13 -2.46 -8.51
N SER A 954 53.74 -3.51 -9.08
CA SER A 954 55.18 -3.78 -8.97
C SER A 954 55.82 -3.73 -10.34
N LYS A 955 56.89 -2.94 -10.48
CA LYS A 955 57.68 -2.82 -11.72
C LYS A 955 59.00 -3.56 -11.57
N ILE A 956 59.27 -4.48 -12.50
CA ILE A 956 60.45 -5.32 -12.53
C ILE A 956 61.24 -4.98 -13.81
N ASN A 957 62.38 -4.34 -13.64
CA ASN A 957 63.34 -4.11 -14.74
C ASN A 957 64.45 -5.15 -14.66
N SER A 958 64.76 -5.78 -15.79
CA SER A 958 65.66 -6.92 -15.86
C SER A 958 66.75 -6.69 -16.91
N VAL A 959 67.99 -7.03 -16.58
CA VAL A 959 69.13 -7.05 -17.51
C VAL A 959 69.73 -8.45 -17.51
N SER A 960 69.77 -9.08 -18.68
CA SER A 960 70.17 -10.47 -18.86
C SER A 960 71.40 -10.61 -19.74
N VAL A 961 72.22 -11.62 -19.46
CA VAL A 961 73.30 -12.10 -20.33
C VAL A 961 73.20 -13.62 -20.46
N GLY A 962 73.50 -14.17 -21.63
CA GLY A 962 73.41 -15.60 -21.86
C GLY A 962 74.31 -16.13 -22.95
N LEU A 963 74.63 -17.41 -22.84
CA LEU A 963 75.39 -18.19 -23.82
C LEU A 963 74.53 -19.35 -24.31
N TYR A 964 74.61 -19.67 -25.59
CA TYR A 964 73.83 -20.76 -26.19
C TYR A 964 74.60 -21.49 -27.30
N GLY A 965 74.18 -22.72 -27.58
CA GLY A 965 74.74 -23.50 -28.68
C GLY A 965 73.82 -24.62 -29.14
N SER A 966 73.96 -25.02 -30.41
CA SER A 966 73.20 -26.10 -31.03
C SER A 966 74.04 -26.88 -32.02
N HIS A 967 73.79 -28.19 -32.13
CA HIS A 967 74.43 -29.08 -33.09
C HIS A 967 73.37 -29.98 -33.76
N MET A 968 73.50 -30.23 -35.07
CA MET A 968 72.67 -31.20 -35.80
C MET A 968 73.56 -32.13 -36.62
N ASN A 969 73.47 -33.43 -36.38
CA ASN A 969 74.29 -34.42 -37.08
C ASN A 969 73.67 -34.84 -38.44
N ASP A 970 74.41 -35.61 -39.22
CA ASP A 970 73.94 -36.10 -40.53
C ASP A 970 72.79 -37.13 -40.43
N ALA A 971 72.53 -37.69 -39.24
CA ALA A 971 71.37 -38.55 -38.96
C ALA A 971 70.11 -37.76 -38.56
N ASN A 972 70.11 -36.44 -38.77
CA ASN A 972 69.02 -35.50 -38.45
C ASN A 972 68.67 -35.45 -36.95
N VAL A 973 69.61 -35.82 -36.07
CA VAL A 973 69.48 -35.64 -34.62
C VAL A 973 70.05 -34.28 -34.24
N PHE A 974 69.29 -33.50 -33.47
CA PHE A 974 69.71 -32.20 -32.99
C PHE A 974 69.80 -32.16 -31.46
N VAL A 975 70.76 -31.40 -30.96
CA VAL A 975 70.91 -31.06 -29.55
C VAL A 975 71.18 -29.57 -29.43
N GLY A 976 70.62 -28.92 -28.43
CA GLY A 976 70.92 -27.53 -28.14
C GLY A 976 70.59 -27.15 -26.71
N GLY A 977 71.27 -26.13 -26.21
CA GLY A 977 70.96 -25.56 -24.91
C GLY A 977 71.62 -24.21 -24.69
N GLY A 978 71.37 -23.64 -23.51
CA GLY A 978 71.95 -22.38 -23.11
C GLY A 978 71.85 -22.13 -21.60
N VAL A 979 72.63 -21.16 -21.14
CA VAL A 979 72.64 -20.67 -19.76
C VAL A 979 72.50 -19.15 -19.75
N SER A 980 71.88 -18.61 -18.70
CA SER A 980 71.62 -17.18 -18.56
C SER A 980 71.74 -16.72 -17.12
N TYR A 981 72.22 -15.49 -16.94
CA TYR A 981 72.16 -14.77 -15.67
C TYR A 981 71.44 -13.44 -15.87
N THR A 982 70.47 -13.15 -15.01
CA THR A 982 69.66 -11.94 -15.06
C THR A 982 69.73 -11.21 -13.73
N ASN A 983 70.03 -9.91 -13.74
CA ASN A 983 69.82 -9.03 -12.58
C ASN A 983 68.46 -8.34 -12.70
N HIS A 984 67.77 -8.21 -11.57
CA HIS A 984 66.46 -7.56 -11.46
C HIS A 984 66.51 -6.37 -10.51
N SER A 985 65.82 -5.29 -10.87
CA SER A 985 65.49 -4.17 -10.01
C SER A 985 63.96 -4.07 -9.92
N VAL A 986 63.42 -4.13 -8.71
CA VAL A 986 61.98 -4.15 -8.44
C VAL A 986 61.61 -2.91 -7.64
N THR A 987 60.63 -2.16 -8.12
CA THR A 987 60.01 -1.05 -7.40
C THR A 987 58.54 -1.36 -7.17
N THR A 988 58.07 -1.18 -5.94
CA THR A 988 56.68 -1.44 -5.54
C THR A 988 56.02 -0.14 -5.12
N ASP A 989 54.75 0.05 -5.50
CA ASP A 989 53.91 1.15 -5.02
C ASP A 989 52.51 0.59 -4.75
N ARG A 990 52.00 0.73 -3.51
CA ARG A 990 50.66 0.30 -3.11
C ARG A 990 50.01 1.26 -2.12
N THR A 991 48.69 1.27 -2.03
CA THR A 991 47.95 2.08 -1.04
C THR A 991 47.26 1.18 -0.03
N VAL A 992 47.39 1.51 1.25
CA VAL A 992 46.64 0.88 2.34
C VAL A 992 45.65 1.87 2.94
N ALA A 993 44.50 1.37 3.40
CA ALA A 993 43.47 2.22 3.99
C ALA A 993 42.56 1.45 4.95
N ALA A 994 42.09 2.16 5.97
CA ALA A 994 41.05 1.75 6.90
C ALA A 994 40.29 3.00 7.34
N ARG A 995 38.95 2.96 7.27
CA ARG A 995 38.07 4.13 7.53
C ARG A 995 38.54 5.37 6.75
N ASN A 996 38.81 6.49 7.43
CA ASN A 996 39.31 7.74 6.86
C ASN A 996 40.85 7.80 6.76
N ALA A 997 41.59 6.80 7.26
CA ALA A 997 43.04 6.74 7.18
C ALA A 997 43.50 6.03 5.90
N SER A 998 44.43 6.65 5.18
CA SER A 998 45.12 6.05 4.04
C SER A 998 46.60 6.40 4.00
N ALA A 999 47.42 5.49 3.48
CA ALA A 999 48.86 5.69 3.27
C ALA A 999 49.31 5.10 1.93
N ARG A 1000 50.12 5.84 1.17
CA ARG A 1000 50.78 5.35 -0.03
C ARG A 1000 52.18 4.83 0.30
N LEU A 1001 52.37 3.52 0.15
CA LEU A 1001 53.59 2.80 0.48
C LEU A 1001 54.43 2.54 -0.77
N SER A 1002 55.74 2.70 -0.65
CA SER A 1002 56.71 2.46 -1.71
C SER A 1002 57.91 1.65 -1.21
N GLY A 1003 58.43 0.76 -2.04
CA GLY A 1003 59.56 -0.08 -1.73
C GLY A 1003 60.47 -0.33 -2.92
N LYS A 1004 61.75 -0.62 -2.65
CA LYS A 1004 62.75 -0.95 -3.68
C LYS A 1004 63.54 -2.18 -3.25
N THR A 1005 63.66 -3.15 -4.15
CA THR A 1005 64.51 -4.33 -3.94
C THR A 1005 65.25 -4.70 -5.22
N SER A 1006 66.32 -5.47 -5.06
CA SER A 1006 67.10 -6.03 -6.16
C SER A 1006 67.20 -7.54 -6.00
N GLY A 1007 67.54 -8.24 -7.08
CA GLY A 1007 67.73 -9.67 -7.04
C GLY A 1007 68.32 -10.20 -8.33
N ASN A 1008 68.42 -11.52 -8.42
CA ASN A 1008 68.96 -12.18 -9.60
C ASN A 1008 68.23 -13.49 -9.91
N THR A 1009 68.36 -13.92 -11.17
CA THR A 1009 67.91 -15.21 -11.64
C THR A 1009 69.04 -15.90 -12.41
N PHE A 1010 69.33 -17.13 -12.03
CA PHE A 1010 70.13 -18.05 -12.84
C PHE A 1010 69.19 -18.97 -13.63
N GLY A 1011 69.47 -19.15 -14.91
CA GLY A 1011 68.65 -20.01 -15.76
C GLY A 1011 69.47 -20.89 -16.69
N ALA A 1012 68.95 -22.07 -17.01
CA ALA A 1012 69.48 -22.97 -18.02
C ALA A 1012 68.36 -23.66 -18.81
N PHE A 1013 68.62 -24.05 -20.05
CA PHE A 1013 67.73 -24.91 -20.82
C PHE A 1013 68.51 -25.84 -21.75
N GLY A 1014 67.94 -26.99 -22.08
CA GLY A 1014 68.51 -27.95 -23.01
C GLY A 1014 67.42 -28.78 -23.68
N GLU A 1015 67.65 -29.16 -24.93
CA GLU A 1015 66.71 -29.90 -25.78
C GLU A 1015 67.46 -30.83 -26.72
N ILE A 1016 66.97 -32.06 -26.86
CA ILE A 1016 67.43 -33.06 -27.83
C ILE A 1016 66.23 -33.58 -28.63
N GLY A 1017 66.40 -33.80 -29.92
CA GLY A 1017 65.34 -34.33 -30.77
C GLY A 1017 65.85 -34.88 -32.09
N LYS A 1018 64.93 -35.37 -32.92
CA LYS A 1018 65.23 -35.91 -34.24
C LYS A 1018 64.25 -35.37 -35.25
N ARG A 1019 64.72 -34.97 -36.43
CA ARG A 1019 63.88 -34.52 -37.53
C ARG A 1019 63.47 -35.69 -38.42
N PHE A 1020 62.18 -35.72 -38.75
CA PHE A 1020 61.58 -36.59 -39.75
C PHE A 1020 61.01 -35.74 -40.89
N ASP A 1021 61.21 -36.17 -42.13
CA ASP A 1021 60.48 -35.64 -43.29
C ASP A 1021 59.28 -36.57 -43.55
N VAL A 1022 58.06 -36.04 -43.41
CA VAL A 1022 56.82 -36.78 -43.60
C VAL A 1022 55.92 -35.97 -44.53
N ALA A 1023 55.73 -36.44 -45.77
CA ALA A 1023 54.89 -35.80 -46.78
C ALA A 1023 55.22 -34.30 -47.02
N GLY A 1024 56.50 -33.94 -46.97
CA GLY A 1024 56.98 -32.56 -47.14
C GLY A 1024 56.86 -31.68 -45.90
N PHE A 1025 56.54 -32.25 -44.74
CA PHE A 1025 56.63 -31.59 -43.44
C PHE A 1025 57.85 -32.08 -42.67
N ASN A 1026 58.62 -31.13 -42.13
CA ASN A 1026 59.60 -31.42 -41.09
C ASN A 1026 58.88 -31.57 -39.76
N VAL A 1027 58.94 -32.78 -39.19
CA VAL A 1027 58.42 -33.12 -37.86
C VAL A 1027 59.59 -33.36 -36.93
N ASP A 1028 59.74 -32.48 -35.93
CA ASP A 1028 60.84 -32.46 -34.97
C ASP A 1028 60.30 -32.77 -33.55
N PRO A 1029 60.09 -34.04 -33.17
CA PRO A 1029 59.88 -34.42 -31.78
C PRO A 1029 61.13 -34.18 -30.94
N SER A 1030 60.94 -33.74 -29.70
CA SER A 1030 62.01 -33.40 -28.77
C SER A 1030 61.66 -33.65 -27.32
N ILE A 1031 62.71 -33.87 -26.52
CA ILE A 1031 62.68 -33.87 -25.07
C ILE A 1031 63.71 -32.87 -24.55
N GLY A 1032 63.36 -32.15 -23.49
CA GLY A 1032 64.23 -31.12 -22.93
C GLY A 1032 64.02 -30.88 -21.45
N LEU A 1033 64.88 -30.04 -20.90
CA LEU A 1033 64.83 -29.56 -19.52
C LEU A 1033 64.97 -28.04 -19.51
N ARG A 1034 64.27 -27.39 -18.58
CA ARG A 1034 64.40 -25.95 -18.32
C ARG A 1034 64.51 -25.70 -16.82
N PHE A 1035 65.44 -24.84 -16.43
CA PHE A 1035 65.71 -24.49 -15.05
C PHE A 1035 65.77 -22.96 -14.91
N ALA A 1036 65.15 -22.43 -13.85
CA ALA A 1036 65.28 -21.03 -13.44
C ALA A 1036 65.21 -20.92 -11.92
N SER A 1037 66.19 -20.27 -11.30
CA SER A 1037 66.21 -20.03 -9.86
C SER A 1037 66.38 -18.54 -9.58
N THR A 1038 65.36 -17.94 -8.98
CA THR A 1038 65.23 -16.50 -8.73
C THR A 1038 65.28 -16.21 -7.23
N ARG A 1039 66.02 -15.17 -6.85
CA ARG A 1039 66.04 -14.65 -5.47
C ARG A 1039 65.95 -13.12 -5.50
N LEU A 1040 64.98 -12.57 -4.77
CA LEU A 1040 64.85 -11.14 -4.49
C LEU A 1040 65.20 -10.86 -3.02
N ASN A 1041 65.88 -9.76 -2.75
CA ASN A 1041 66.27 -9.36 -1.40
C ASN A 1041 65.06 -8.87 -0.58
N ALA A 1042 65.17 -8.97 0.75
CA ALA A 1042 64.23 -8.32 1.67
C ALA A 1042 64.33 -6.79 1.55
N PHE A 1043 63.25 -6.08 1.84
CA PHE A 1043 63.23 -4.62 1.83
C PHE A 1043 62.16 -4.07 2.76
N ASP A 1044 62.31 -2.81 3.14
CA ASP A 1044 61.36 -2.09 3.98
C ASP A 1044 60.52 -1.15 3.11
N GLU A 1045 59.20 -1.18 3.30
CA GLU A 1045 58.31 -0.20 2.68
C GLU A 1045 58.31 1.11 3.48
N THR A 1046 58.22 2.22 2.75
CA THR A 1046 58.23 3.59 3.28
C THR A 1046 57.01 4.36 2.81
N ASN A 1047 56.56 5.32 3.62
CA ASN A 1047 55.41 6.16 3.31
C ASN A 1047 55.81 7.30 2.34
N ARG A 1048 54.99 7.58 1.32
CA ARG A 1048 55.29 8.57 0.26
C ARG A 1048 54.60 9.92 0.49
N ASP A 1049 53.60 9.97 1.37
CA ASP A 1049 52.77 11.16 1.59
C ASP A 1049 53.37 12.09 2.66
N GLY A 1050 53.99 13.21 2.24
CA GLY A 1050 54.22 14.39 3.09
C GLY A 1050 55.29 14.30 4.20
N ALA A 1051 55.54 15.44 4.89
CA ALA A 1051 56.77 15.84 5.62
C ALA A 1051 57.25 14.98 6.82
N ALA A 1052 56.73 13.78 7.01
CA ALA A 1052 57.35 12.79 7.88
C ALA A 1052 57.45 11.48 7.11
N ALA A 1053 58.64 11.17 6.59
CA ALA A 1053 59.03 9.81 6.21
C ALA A 1053 59.09 8.84 7.43
N ALA A 1054 58.29 9.11 8.47
CA ALA A 1054 58.31 8.51 9.81
C ALA A 1054 56.95 7.89 10.18
N GLY A 1055 56.21 7.37 9.19
CA GLY A 1055 54.97 6.63 9.42
C GLY A 1055 55.19 5.12 9.37
N ASN A 1056 54.73 4.40 10.39
CA ASN A 1056 54.84 2.94 10.55
C ASN A 1056 53.73 2.16 9.80
N ASP A 1057 53.08 2.76 8.79
CA ASP A 1057 52.02 2.12 7.97
C ASP A 1057 52.54 1.06 6.97
N GLY A 1058 53.86 1.01 6.75
CA GLY A 1058 54.49 0.07 5.81
C GLY A 1058 54.70 -1.33 6.38
N LEU A 1059 55.25 -2.23 5.56
CA LEU A 1059 55.72 -3.54 5.99
C LEU A 1059 57.25 -3.63 5.92
N LYS A 1060 57.81 -4.49 6.79
CA LYS A 1060 59.11 -5.12 6.51
C LYS A 1060 58.86 -6.37 5.67
N VAL A 1061 59.26 -6.32 4.41
CA VAL A 1061 58.99 -7.35 3.40
C VAL A 1061 60.16 -8.32 3.33
N GLY A 1062 59.90 -9.61 3.58
CA GLY A 1062 60.93 -10.65 3.55
C GLY A 1062 61.49 -10.94 2.16
N ALA A 1063 62.62 -11.64 2.11
CA ALA A 1063 63.21 -12.08 0.86
C ALA A 1063 62.31 -13.10 0.15
N GLN A 1064 62.27 -13.07 -1.19
CA GLN A 1064 61.47 -13.98 -2.00
C GLN A 1064 62.37 -14.90 -2.81
N SER A 1065 62.07 -16.19 -2.83
CA SER A 1065 62.79 -17.16 -3.65
C SER A 1065 61.83 -18.03 -4.44
N GLN A 1066 62.11 -18.22 -5.72
CA GLN A 1066 61.31 -19.03 -6.63
C GLN A 1066 62.25 -19.88 -7.50
N THR A 1067 62.08 -21.19 -7.45
CA THR A 1067 62.82 -22.14 -8.30
C THR A 1067 61.85 -22.91 -9.17
N SER A 1068 62.14 -22.95 -10.46
CA SER A 1068 61.41 -23.69 -11.49
C SER A 1068 62.36 -24.69 -12.14
N ALA A 1069 61.91 -25.95 -12.24
CA ALA A 1069 62.60 -27.03 -12.93
C ALA A 1069 61.56 -27.80 -13.72
N ARG A 1070 61.68 -27.81 -15.05
CA ARG A 1070 60.68 -28.36 -15.95
C ARG A 1070 61.26 -29.38 -16.91
N SER A 1071 60.59 -30.53 -17.05
CA SER A 1071 60.77 -31.40 -18.21
C SER A 1071 59.86 -30.94 -19.34
N VAL A 1072 60.34 -30.96 -20.58
CA VAL A 1072 59.61 -30.51 -21.76
C VAL A 1072 59.54 -31.66 -22.76
N LEU A 1073 58.33 -32.03 -23.18
CA LEU A 1073 58.08 -32.92 -24.31
C LEU A 1073 57.48 -32.09 -25.43
N GLY A 1074 58.20 -31.95 -26.53
CA GLY A 1074 57.84 -31.07 -27.63
C GLY A 1074 57.69 -31.81 -28.95
N VAL A 1075 56.86 -31.26 -29.84
CA VAL A 1075 56.90 -31.58 -31.27
C VAL A 1075 56.77 -30.29 -32.06
N ARG A 1076 57.64 -30.10 -33.05
CA ARG A 1076 57.56 -28.98 -33.98
C ARG A 1076 57.27 -29.47 -35.38
N PHE A 1077 56.33 -28.80 -36.04
CA PHE A 1077 55.99 -28.96 -37.45
C PHE A 1077 56.46 -27.73 -38.21
N SER A 1078 57.10 -27.93 -39.36
CA SER A 1078 57.45 -26.83 -40.27
C SER A 1078 57.46 -27.31 -41.72
N ARG A 1079 57.17 -26.40 -42.66
CA ARG A 1079 57.18 -26.71 -44.08
C ARG A 1079 57.48 -25.46 -44.88
N ASP A 1080 58.29 -25.59 -45.92
CA ASP A 1080 58.48 -24.52 -46.90
C ASP A 1080 57.26 -24.49 -47.83
N VAL A 1081 56.53 -23.37 -47.83
CA VAL A 1081 55.24 -23.24 -48.55
C VAL A 1081 55.32 -22.35 -49.78
N ILE A 1082 56.27 -21.39 -49.79
CA ILE A 1082 56.51 -20.48 -50.91
C ILE A 1082 58.01 -20.34 -51.09
N THR A 1083 58.48 -20.49 -52.34
CA THR A 1083 59.85 -20.20 -52.76
C THR A 1083 59.82 -19.14 -53.84
N PHE A 1084 60.62 -18.09 -53.69
CA PHE A 1084 60.77 -17.00 -54.66
C PHE A 1084 62.25 -16.73 -54.92
N ASP A 1085 62.58 -15.92 -55.93
CA ASP A 1085 63.98 -15.67 -56.29
C ASP A 1085 64.76 -15.06 -55.11
N GLY A 1086 65.66 -15.86 -54.53
CA GLY A 1086 66.49 -15.48 -53.39
C GLY A 1086 65.90 -15.68 -52.00
N GLY A 1087 64.72 -16.32 -51.85
CA GLY A 1087 64.07 -16.47 -50.54
C GLY A 1087 62.96 -17.53 -50.41
N LYS A 1088 62.52 -17.77 -49.18
CA LYS A 1088 61.47 -18.75 -48.83
C LYS A 1088 60.64 -18.37 -47.61
N VAL A 1089 59.43 -18.92 -47.54
CA VAL A 1089 58.48 -18.77 -46.42
C VAL A 1089 58.23 -20.12 -45.76
N THR A 1090 58.46 -20.18 -44.45
CA THR A 1090 58.36 -21.40 -43.65
C THR A 1090 57.44 -21.17 -42.44
N PRO A 1091 56.13 -21.47 -42.53
CA PRO A 1091 55.27 -21.58 -41.36
C PRO A 1091 55.77 -22.67 -40.41
N MET A 1092 55.62 -22.42 -39.11
CA MET A 1092 55.96 -23.35 -38.06
C MET A 1092 54.93 -23.36 -36.93
N MET A 1093 54.72 -24.55 -36.36
CA MET A 1093 53.93 -24.78 -35.16
C MET A 1093 54.71 -25.67 -34.20
N ARG A 1094 54.82 -25.27 -32.94
CA ARG A 1094 55.38 -26.11 -31.87
C ARG A 1094 54.34 -26.35 -30.81
N LEU A 1095 54.13 -27.61 -30.45
CA LEU A 1095 53.30 -28.00 -29.32
C LEU A 1095 54.21 -28.61 -28.26
N ALA A 1096 54.05 -28.22 -27.00
CA ALA A 1096 54.84 -28.74 -25.91
C ALA A 1096 54.01 -28.99 -24.65
N TYR A 1097 54.30 -30.10 -23.98
CA TYR A 1097 53.88 -30.40 -22.62
C TYR A 1097 55.08 -30.21 -21.69
N GLU A 1098 54.91 -29.45 -20.62
CA GLU A 1098 55.93 -29.26 -19.59
C GLU A 1098 55.39 -29.68 -18.22
N HIS A 1099 56.24 -30.32 -17.41
CA HIS A 1099 55.91 -30.68 -16.03
C HIS A 1099 56.84 -29.96 -15.05
N GLU A 1100 56.28 -29.19 -14.10
CA GLU A 1100 56.99 -28.41 -13.09
C GLU A 1100 57.24 -29.19 -11.79
N PHE A 1101 58.52 -29.41 -11.48
CA PHE A 1101 58.98 -30.09 -10.28
C PHE A 1101 59.19 -29.12 -9.08
N GLY A 1102 59.32 -27.81 -9.33
CA GLY A 1102 59.50 -26.79 -8.30
C GLY A 1102 58.24 -26.50 -7.46
N ASN A 1103 58.35 -25.56 -6.52
CA ASN A 1103 57.18 -25.11 -5.75
C ASN A 1103 56.25 -24.26 -6.64
N THR A 1104 54.97 -24.61 -6.70
CA THR A 1104 53.97 -23.93 -7.54
C THR A 1104 53.16 -22.87 -6.82
N GLN A 1105 53.44 -22.63 -5.53
CA GLN A 1105 52.80 -21.59 -4.74
C GLN A 1105 53.84 -20.64 -4.15
N SER A 1106 53.80 -19.38 -4.57
CA SER A 1106 54.64 -18.33 -4.01
C SER A 1106 54.24 -18.03 -2.56
N SER A 1107 55.23 -17.73 -1.72
CA SER A 1107 55.06 -17.38 -0.31
C SER A 1107 55.95 -16.20 0.04
N LEU A 1108 55.48 -15.32 0.91
CA LEU A 1108 56.20 -14.13 1.35
C LEU A 1108 55.94 -13.89 2.84
N THR A 1109 57.02 -13.83 3.63
CA THR A 1109 56.93 -13.54 5.08
C THR A 1109 57.13 -12.04 5.31
N ASN A 1110 56.15 -11.39 5.91
CA ASN A 1110 56.11 -9.96 6.19
C ASN A 1110 55.99 -9.70 7.70
N SER A 1111 56.29 -8.49 8.15
CA SER A 1111 55.91 -8.01 9.48
C SER A 1111 55.46 -6.56 9.43
N ILE A 1112 54.46 -6.22 10.24
CA ILE A 1112 54.07 -4.83 10.50
C ILE A 1112 55.13 -4.21 11.42
N TYR A 1113 55.47 -2.93 11.23
CA TYR A 1113 56.42 -2.23 12.09
C TYR A 1113 55.99 -2.31 13.56
N GLY A 1114 56.90 -2.72 14.45
CA GLY A 1114 56.65 -2.84 15.88
C GLY A 1114 55.80 -4.05 16.31
N ALA A 1115 55.16 -4.76 15.38
CA ALA A 1115 54.30 -5.89 15.71
C ALA A 1115 55.08 -7.06 16.33
N PRO A 1116 54.46 -7.81 17.26
CA PRO A 1116 55.14 -8.88 18.01
C PRO A 1116 55.49 -10.11 17.15
N ARG A 1117 54.81 -10.29 16.02
CA ARG A 1117 54.92 -11.50 15.18
C ARG A 1117 55.03 -11.15 13.71
N ALA A 1118 55.87 -11.88 12.99
CA ALA A 1118 55.83 -11.91 11.52
C ALA A 1118 54.71 -12.84 11.04
N PHE A 1119 54.23 -12.63 9.81
CA PHE A 1119 53.16 -13.42 9.21
C PHE A 1119 53.48 -13.79 7.76
N ASN A 1120 52.91 -14.89 7.29
CA ASN A 1120 53.19 -15.42 5.96
C ASN A 1120 51.98 -15.25 5.04
N VAL A 1121 52.24 -14.75 3.84
CA VAL A 1121 51.25 -14.48 2.81
C VAL A 1121 51.51 -15.39 1.62
N LYS A 1122 50.45 -15.99 1.10
CA LYS A 1122 50.53 -16.96 0.00
C LYS A 1122 49.88 -16.42 -1.26
N GLY A 1123 50.52 -16.68 -2.39
CA GLY A 1123 49.94 -16.47 -3.72
C GLY A 1123 49.06 -17.63 -4.15
N ALA A 1124 48.45 -17.49 -5.33
CA ALA A 1124 47.64 -18.56 -5.91
C ALA A 1124 48.49 -19.82 -6.15
N LYS A 1125 47.96 -20.99 -5.80
CA LYS A 1125 48.62 -22.26 -6.11
C LYS A 1125 48.42 -22.61 -7.58
N LEU A 1126 49.51 -22.64 -8.34
CA LEU A 1126 49.47 -22.93 -9.78
C LEU A 1126 49.62 -24.43 -10.06
N GLY A 1127 49.09 -24.87 -11.20
CA GLY A 1127 49.24 -26.24 -11.70
C GLY A 1127 50.68 -26.57 -12.07
N ARG A 1128 51.03 -27.86 -11.99
CA ARG A 1128 52.36 -28.35 -12.39
C ARG A 1128 52.49 -28.56 -13.90
N ASP A 1129 51.38 -28.92 -14.54
CA ASP A 1129 51.36 -29.29 -15.95
C ASP A 1129 51.05 -28.06 -16.83
N VAL A 1130 51.95 -27.78 -17.76
CA VAL A 1130 51.91 -26.62 -18.66
C VAL A 1130 51.80 -27.11 -20.09
N PHE A 1131 50.79 -26.63 -20.82
CA PHE A 1131 50.65 -26.84 -22.25
C PHE A 1131 50.98 -25.55 -22.99
N THR A 1132 51.91 -25.64 -23.93
CA THR A 1132 52.36 -24.49 -24.73
C THR A 1132 52.14 -24.77 -26.21
N ALA A 1133 51.64 -23.78 -26.92
CA ALA A 1133 51.51 -23.76 -28.37
C ALA A 1133 52.19 -22.50 -28.93
N ASP A 1134 53.21 -22.69 -29.75
CA ASP A 1134 53.90 -21.62 -30.46
C ASP A 1134 53.53 -21.70 -31.95
N LEU A 1135 53.14 -20.57 -32.52
CA LEU A 1135 52.80 -20.43 -33.94
C LEU A 1135 53.63 -19.29 -34.52
N GLY A 1136 54.29 -19.52 -35.64
CA GLY A 1136 55.11 -18.50 -36.27
C GLY A 1136 55.39 -18.74 -37.73
N VAL A 1137 56.00 -17.75 -38.37
CA VAL A 1137 56.43 -17.80 -39.77
C VAL A 1137 57.85 -17.27 -39.85
N ASP A 1138 58.72 -18.08 -40.45
CA ASP A 1138 60.06 -17.68 -40.85
C ASP A 1138 60.07 -17.21 -42.31
N LEU A 1139 60.60 -16.01 -42.54
CA LEU A 1139 60.71 -15.35 -43.84
C LEU A 1139 62.19 -15.17 -44.16
N GLN A 1140 62.72 -15.93 -45.11
CA GLN A 1140 64.02 -15.65 -45.71
C GLN A 1140 63.80 -14.65 -46.85
N LEU A 1141 63.92 -13.35 -46.54
CA LEU A 1141 63.67 -12.27 -47.51
C LEU A 1141 64.82 -12.13 -48.52
N LYS A 1142 66.05 -12.41 -48.08
CA LYS A 1142 67.26 -12.50 -48.91
C LYS A 1142 68.14 -13.62 -48.35
N LYS A 1143 69.10 -14.11 -49.14
CA LYS A 1143 70.08 -15.13 -48.69
C LYS A 1143 70.77 -14.82 -47.35
N ARG A 1144 70.95 -13.53 -47.02
CA ARG A 1144 71.60 -13.05 -45.78
C ARG A 1144 70.66 -12.51 -44.71
N PHE A 1145 69.35 -12.38 -44.97
CA PHE A 1145 68.40 -11.76 -44.04
C PHE A 1145 67.17 -12.62 -43.79
N ASN A 1146 66.93 -12.94 -42.52
CA ASN A 1146 65.82 -13.76 -42.05
C ASN A 1146 64.98 -12.97 -41.04
N LEU A 1147 63.66 -13.07 -41.14
CA LEU A 1147 62.71 -12.47 -40.21
C LEU A 1147 61.77 -13.57 -39.69
N HIS A 1148 61.60 -13.64 -38.37
CA HIS A 1148 60.66 -14.50 -37.68
C HIS A 1148 59.56 -13.64 -37.05
N VAL A 1149 58.30 -14.02 -37.25
CA VAL A 1149 57.16 -13.42 -36.54
C VAL A 1149 56.33 -14.56 -35.96
N GLY A 1150 56.02 -14.49 -34.68
CA GLY A 1150 55.28 -15.55 -34.01
C GLY A 1150 54.60 -15.13 -32.72
N GLY A 1151 53.71 -15.99 -32.25
CA GLY A 1151 53.03 -15.87 -30.97
C GLY A 1151 53.04 -17.18 -30.22
N ASN A 1152 52.94 -17.09 -28.90
CA ASN A 1152 52.92 -18.23 -28.01
C ASN A 1152 51.75 -18.13 -27.03
N VAL A 1153 51.09 -19.27 -26.81
CA VAL A 1153 50.08 -19.45 -25.77
C VAL A 1153 50.59 -20.49 -24.81
N SER A 1154 50.51 -20.24 -23.51
CA SER A 1154 50.81 -21.22 -22.47
C SER A 1154 49.69 -21.26 -21.44
N VAL A 1155 49.28 -22.47 -21.06
CA VAL A 1155 48.17 -22.69 -20.14
C VAL A 1155 48.57 -23.75 -19.12
N ARG A 1156 48.31 -23.47 -17.85
CA ARG A 1156 48.27 -24.45 -16.76
C ARG A 1156 47.07 -24.16 -15.87
N GLN A 1157 46.76 -25.06 -14.95
CA GLN A 1157 45.76 -24.76 -13.93
C GLN A 1157 46.15 -23.48 -13.18
N GLY A 1158 45.25 -22.50 -13.16
CA GLY A 1158 45.45 -21.21 -12.49
C GLY A 1158 46.33 -20.19 -13.22
N GLU A 1159 46.85 -20.46 -14.41
CA GLU A 1159 47.63 -19.46 -15.19
C GLU A 1159 47.38 -19.58 -16.69
N ARG A 1160 47.26 -18.44 -17.35
CA ARG A 1160 47.23 -18.33 -18.82
C ARG A 1160 48.17 -17.22 -19.26
N ALA A 1161 49.08 -17.53 -20.16
CA ALA A 1161 50.00 -16.58 -20.77
C ALA A 1161 49.79 -16.52 -22.28
N LEU A 1162 49.81 -15.32 -22.82
CA LEU A 1162 49.78 -15.04 -24.25
C LEU A 1162 50.91 -14.05 -24.56
N GLY A 1163 51.72 -14.36 -25.56
CA GLY A 1163 52.81 -13.52 -26.02
C GLY A 1163 52.91 -13.48 -27.54
N GLY A 1164 53.57 -12.45 -28.04
CA GLY A 1164 53.87 -12.27 -29.45
C GLY A 1164 55.21 -11.56 -29.61
N GLY A 1165 55.92 -11.85 -30.69
CA GLY A 1165 57.24 -11.29 -30.92
C GLY A 1165 57.70 -11.33 -32.36
N ILE A 1166 58.78 -10.59 -32.60
CA ILE A 1166 59.49 -10.49 -33.86
C ILE A 1166 60.97 -10.72 -33.61
N SER A 1167 61.64 -11.43 -34.51
CA SER A 1167 63.09 -11.57 -34.49
C SER A 1167 63.66 -11.41 -35.88
N ALA A 1168 64.79 -10.71 -35.99
CA ALA A 1168 65.50 -10.52 -37.25
C ALA A 1168 66.93 -11.05 -37.10
N LYS A 1169 67.44 -11.68 -38.17
CA LYS A 1169 68.80 -12.21 -38.26
C LYS A 1169 69.45 -11.74 -39.54
N TYR A 1170 70.68 -11.25 -39.43
CA TYR A 1170 71.53 -10.88 -40.55
C TYR A 1170 72.83 -11.69 -40.52
N ARG A 1171 73.23 -12.24 -41.67
CA ARG A 1171 74.47 -13.00 -41.85
C ARG A 1171 75.49 -12.12 -42.57
N PHE A 1172 76.67 -11.95 -41.97
CA PHE A 1172 77.73 -11.09 -42.49
C PHE A 1172 78.53 -11.76 -43.60
#